data_AF-A0A512MGE5-F1
#
_entry.id   AF-A0A512MGE5-F1
#
_cell.length_a   1.000
_cell.length_b   1.000
_cell.length_c   1.000
_cell.angle_alpha   90.00
_cell.angle_beta   90.00
_cell.angle_gamma   90.00
#
_symmetry.space_group_name_H-M   'P 1'
#
loop_
_entity.id
_entity.type
_entity.pdbx_description
1 polymer ?
#
loop_
_entity_poly.entity_id
_entity_poly.type
_entity_poly.pdbx_seq_one_letter_code
_entity_poly.pdbx_strand_id
1 'polypeptide(L)'
;MKTFLYPGLVMLMTTASALACDACKVTGPRPGQRLVEYDLHIAEQTLSPAGKAVRGFTINGGIPGPTLRFREGDFARIRVHNDLKSHETSTHWHGLLLPNPQDGVPHVTTPPILPGQTHTFNFELRHSGTYWYHSHTHLQEQNGVYGSIVVTPKNGEPMKADREQVLVLSDWTNYNPHEVMRMLMRGSDYFGLMRRNAQSVWGAWKKGNLKDYFMREWDRMMPMDISDVGYHAFLVNGQRETRIEGKPGERVRLRIINASAATYFYLNYAGGPMTIVAADGPPVQPVKVDRFLMAIAETYDVILTLPADGQKELRFTAQDGSGHASAWLGDGQRVEATDPPRPNLYQMDEMLNLALEEQEDDPRASLKLERPGAPYRVLKATHDTTLPANLPRRKITLHLTGDMNRYIWGFDGKTIAQDPYVMIKKGEIVELALINDSMMHHPIHLHGHFFRLLMGNGRYSPLKHTVDVPPMSKRTIEFEANEEKDWMFHCHILYHMMSGMARVFRYEAEPASAPAAPEDDTIAAAATAHSMPMAPGVQDHSLHHAAGLGEHSHDMAYVWGAASLQSHMSEGLLTWMNPKNDILLGWEVGWEGVDKPQYEVDLLYQRYFNMNFQAFAGARLTNDPEAENRAVAGINYRLPLMLWATLSVDSEGDARIGLAKRLQLTPRLGVWGRIEYDTNTEWEWTAGADYTLTRSTSLTAQYHSQYGIGAGLLFRF
;
A
#
# COMPACT_ATOMS: atom_id res chain seq x y z
N MET A 1 83.43 -2.33 0.95
CA MET A 1 84.05 -1.87 2.22
C MET A 1 83.02 -2.01 3.33
N LYS A 2 83.31 -2.88 4.31
CA LYS A 2 82.80 -3.01 5.70
C LYS A 2 81.26 -3.13 5.92
N THR A 3 80.69 -4.30 6.29
CA THR A 3 80.50 -4.87 7.67
C THR A 3 80.01 -3.84 8.71
N PHE A 4 79.00 -4.03 9.57
CA PHE A 4 78.53 -5.20 10.34
C PHE A 4 77.22 -4.88 11.14
N LEU A 5 76.48 -5.94 11.56
CA LEU A 5 75.72 -6.14 12.84
C LEU A 5 74.26 -5.62 13.05
N TYR A 6 73.34 -6.60 13.16
CA TYR A 6 72.07 -6.68 13.92
C TYR A 6 72.28 -6.48 15.46
N PRO A 7 71.28 -6.33 16.39
CA PRO A 7 69.92 -6.93 16.35
C PRO A 7 68.73 -6.16 17.01
N GLY A 8 67.51 -6.66 16.77
CA GLY A 8 66.45 -6.84 17.79
C GLY A 8 65.56 -5.65 18.15
N LEU A 9 64.30 -5.66 17.67
CA LEU A 9 63.20 -4.95 18.34
C LEU A 9 61.97 -5.86 18.48
N VAL A 10 61.54 -5.97 19.73
CA VAL A 10 60.39 -6.70 20.24
C VAL A 10 59.10 -6.10 19.68
N MET A 11 58.27 -6.95 19.06
CA MET A 11 56.92 -6.58 18.62
C MET A 11 55.97 -6.71 19.82
N LEU A 12 55.65 -5.58 20.47
CA LEU A 12 54.53 -5.52 21.42
C LEU A 12 53.22 -5.59 20.62
N MET A 13 52.49 -6.69 20.77
CA MET A 13 51.07 -6.76 20.42
C MET A 13 50.27 -5.91 21.40
N THR A 14 49.81 -4.74 20.99
CA THR A 14 48.73 -4.04 21.67
C THR A 14 47.40 -4.65 21.23
N THR A 15 46.78 -5.39 22.14
CA THR A 15 45.40 -5.86 22.07
C THR A 15 44.44 -4.66 22.02
N ALA A 16 43.90 -4.35 20.85
CA ALA A 16 42.71 -3.52 20.76
C ALA A 16 41.50 -4.37 21.14
N SER A 17 41.08 -4.27 22.39
CA SER A 17 39.80 -4.79 22.84
C SER A 17 38.68 -3.99 22.16
N ALA A 18 38.20 -4.50 21.02
CA ALA A 18 36.94 -4.04 20.45
C ALA A 18 35.83 -4.35 21.47
N LEU A 19 35.19 -3.29 21.98
CA LEU A 19 33.91 -3.37 22.68
C LEU A 19 32.89 -3.96 21.69
N ALA A 20 32.73 -5.28 21.75
CA ALA A 20 31.72 -6.01 21.02
C ALA A 20 30.34 -5.59 21.57
N CYS A 21 29.47 -5.15 20.67
CA CYS A 21 28.06 -4.93 20.94
C CYS A 21 27.43 -6.25 21.41
N ASP A 22 27.09 -6.36 22.70
CA ASP A 22 26.47 -7.55 23.28
C ASP A 22 25.05 -7.83 22.74
N ALA A 23 24.46 -6.90 21.99
CA ALA A 23 23.14 -7.05 21.34
C ALA A 23 23.20 -7.67 19.92
N CYS A 24 24.38 -8.02 19.40
CA CYS A 24 24.54 -8.67 18.08
C CYS A 24 24.56 -10.21 18.13
N LYS A 25 24.32 -10.84 19.30
CA LYS A 25 24.43 -12.29 19.46
C LYS A 25 23.08 -13.02 19.30
N VAL A 26 22.65 -13.22 18.05
CA VAL A 26 21.93 -14.46 17.72
C VAL A 26 22.92 -15.36 17.00
N THR A 27 23.76 -16.03 17.79
CA THR A 27 24.97 -16.75 17.31
C THR A 27 24.69 -18.15 16.77
N GLY A 28 23.41 -18.56 16.65
CA GLY A 28 23.01 -19.87 16.12
C GLY A 28 22.04 -20.60 17.05
N PRO A 29 21.61 -21.81 16.65
CA PRO A 29 20.69 -22.63 17.43
C PRO A 29 21.28 -22.99 18.79
N ARG A 30 20.43 -23.00 19.82
CA ARG A 30 20.80 -23.52 21.16
C ARG A 30 21.12 -25.02 21.08
N PRO A 31 21.94 -25.58 21.98
CA PRO A 31 22.18 -27.02 22.03
C PRO A 31 20.87 -27.82 22.05
N GLY A 32 20.71 -28.75 21.10
CA GLY A 32 19.49 -29.57 20.96
C GLY A 32 18.30 -28.89 20.26
N GLN A 33 18.41 -27.62 19.87
CA GLN A 33 17.41 -26.94 19.05
C GLN A 33 17.52 -27.40 17.59
N ARG A 34 16.38 -27.71 16.97
CA ARG A 34 16.34 -28.13 15.56
C ARG A 34 16.60 -26.94 14.65
N LEU A 35 17.66 -27.01 13.85
CA LEU A 35 17.95 -26.07 12.77
C LEU A 35 17.16 -26.49 11.52
N VAL A 36 16.44 -25.55 10.92
CA VAL A 36 15.74 -25.73 9.64
C VAL A 36 16.25 -24.66 8.66
N GLU A 37 16.74 -25.12 7.51
CA GLU A 37 17.40 -24.25 6.53
C GLU A 37 16.61 -24.17 5.22
N TYR A 38 16.59 -22.99 4.63
CA TYR A 38 16.00 -22.73 3.31
C TYR A 38 16.90 -21.82 2.48
N ASP A 39 16.92 -22.06 1.17
CA ASP A 39 17.53 -21.19 0.16
C ASP A 39 16.41 -20.68 -0.77
N LEU A 40 16.28 -19.36 -0.85
CA LEU A 40 15.28 -18.65 -1.63
C LEU A 40 15.96 -17.82 -2.71
N HIS A 41 15.78 -18.20 -3.96
CA HIS A 41 16.32 -17.54 -5.13
C HIS A 41 15.24 -16.65 -5.74
N ILE A 42 15.42 -15.33 -5.64
CA ILE A 42 14.55 -14.35 -6.26
C ILE A 42 15.09 -14.06 -7.65
N ALA A 43 14.36 -14.50 -8.67
CA ALA A 43 14.79 -14.42 -10.07
C ALA A 43 13.69 -13.82 -10.93
N GLU A 44 14.09 -13.20 -12.04
CA GLU A 44 13.15 -12.72 -13.03
C GLU A 44 12.83 -13.80 -14.06
N GLN A 45 11.53 -13.99 -14.33
CA GLN A 45 11.05 -14.95 -15.32
C GLN A 45 9.91 -14.37 -16.15
N THR A 46 9.67 -15.00 -17.30
CA THR A 46 8.48 -14.73 -18.11
C THR A 46 7.34 -15.60 -17.61
N LEU A 47 6.26 -14.97 -17.17
CA LEU A 47 5.09 -15.61 -16.58
C LEU A 47 3.83 -15.24 -17.38
N SER A 48 2.80 -16.09 -17.33
CA SER A 48 1.50 -15.82 -17.97
C SER A 48 0.27 -16.16 -17.11
N PRO A 49 0.16 -15.71 -15.84
CA PRO A 49 -0.96 -16.07 -14.95
C PRO A 49 -2.33 -15.57 -15.44
N ALA A 50 -2.34 -14.49 -16.22
CA ALA A 50 -3.53 -13.97 -16.88
C ALA A 50 -3.55 -14.25 -18.40
N GLY A 51 -2.83 -15.26 -18.87
CA GLY A 51 -2.80 -15.70 -20.27
C GLY A 51 -1.89 -14.89 -21.20
N LYS A 52 -1.31 -13.77 -20.73
CA LYS A 52 -0.32 -12.97 -21.47
C LYS A 52 1.06 -13.14 -20.86
N ALA A 53 2.05 -13.48 -21.68
CA ALA A 53 3.45 -13.54 -21.26
C ALA A 53 3.99 -12.15 -20.91
N VAL A 54 4.42 -11.95 -19.67
CA VAL A 54 5.01 -10.72 -19.12
C VAL A 54 6.18 -11.08 -18.20
N ARG A 55 7.11 -10.14 -17.97
CA ARG A 55 8.17 -10.31 -16.97
C ARG A 55 7.55 -10.19 -15.57
N GLY A 56 7.92 -11.11 -14.69
CA GLY A 56 7.61 -11.07 -13.25
C GLY A 56 8.76 -11.69 -12.45
N PHE A 57 8.62 -11.69 -11.13
CA PHE A 57 9.61 -12.24 -10.22
C PHE A 57 9.09 -13.54 -9.60
N THR A 58 9.96 -14.54 -9.50
CA THR A 58 9.66 -15.82 -8.88
C THR A 58 10.59 -16.06 -7.72
N ILE A 59 10.14 -16.87 -6.76
CA ILE A 59 10.97 -17.38 -5.68
C ILE A 59 11.11 -18.88 -5.89
N ASN A 60 12.34 -19.35 -6.14
CA ASN A 60 12.62 -20.73 -6.54
C ASN A 60 11.81 -21.19 -7.77
N GLY A 61 11.55 -20.29 -8.72
CA GLY A 61 10.82 -20.59 -9.95
C GLY A 61 9.29 -20.60 -9.83
N GLY A 62 8.73 -20.32 -8.65
CA GLY A 62 7.28 -20.27 -8.42
C GLY A 62 6.74 -18.88 -8.08
N ILE A 63 5.44 -18.70 -8.33
CA ILE A 63 4.59 -17.65 -7.75
C ILE A 63 3.29 -18.32 -7.25
N PRO A 64 3.01 -18.36 -5.95
CA PRO A 64 3.87 -17.93 -4.83
C PRO A 64 5.18 -18.73 -4.78
N GLY A 65 6.14 -18.23 -4.00
CA GLY A 65 7.28 -18.99 -3.54
C GLY A 65 6.91 -20.21 -2.68
N PRO A 66 7.90 -21.06 -2.35
CA PRO A 66 7.65 -22.29 -1.59
C PRO A 66 7.04 -22.02 -0.20
N THR A 67 6.21 -22.94 0.28
CA THR A 67 5.78 -22.92 1.69
C THR A 67 6.94 -23.32 2.60
N LEU A 68 7.38 -22.41 3.46
CA LEU A 68 8.36 -22.69 4.51
C LEU A 68 7.64 -23.35 5.69
N ARG A 69 8.13 -24.52 6.12
CA ARG A 69 7.48 -25.30 7.17
C ARG A 69 8.41 -25.46 8.35
N PHE A 70 7.97 -24.97 9.50
CA PHE A 70 8.67 -25.04 10.76
C PHE A 70 7.78 -25.67 11.84
N ARG A 71 8.38 -25.98 12.97
CA ARG A 71 7.72 -26.28 14.23
C ARG A 71 8.10 -25.20 15.23
N GLU A 72 7.16 -24.82 16.10
CA GLU A 72 7.43 -23.91 17.21
C GLU A 72 8.62 -24.39 18.06
N GLY A 73 9.58 -23.50 18.27
CA GLY A 73 10.88 -23.76 18.91
C GLY A 73 12.02 -24.08 17.94
N ASP A 74 11.77 -24.30 16.64
CA ASP A 74 12.83 -24.43 15.64
C ASP A 74 13.67 -23.16 15.55
N PHE A 75 14.91 -23.31 15.08
CA PHE A 75 15.76 -22.22 14.66
C PHE A 75 15.76 -22.15 13.14
N ALA A 76 15.25 -21.07 12.57
CA ALA A 76 15.28 -20.82 11.14
C ALA A 76 16.63 -20.24 10.72
N ARG A 77 17.16 -20.76 9.61
CA ARG A 77 18.20 -20.09 8.83
C ARG A 77 17.77 -20.02 7.37
N ILE A 78 17.45 -18.83 6.91
CA ILE A 78 16.92 -18.62 5.55
C ILE A 78 17.89 -17.75 4.78
N ARG A 79 18.43 -18.28 3.69
CA ARG A 79 19.32 -17.57 2.76
C ARG A 79 18.49 -17.05 1.60
N VAL A 80 18.42 -15.74 1.46
CA VAL A 80 17.73 -15.07 0.35
C VAL A 80 18.78 -14.59 -0.63
N HIS A 81 18.77 -15.17 -1.83
CA HIS A 81 19.67 -14.89 -2.94
C HIS A 81 18.95 -13.96 -3.92
N ASN A 82 19.56 -12.81 -4.21
CA ASN A 82 19.07 -11.90 -5.23
C ASN A 82 19.71 -12.23 -6.59
N ASP A 83 18.99 -12.99 -7.41
CA ASP A 83 19.42 -13.35 -8.76
C ASP A 83 18.90 -12.36 -9.82
N LEU A 84 18.33 -11.22 -9.40
CA LEU A 84 17.93 -10.14 -10.30
C LEU A 84 19.17 -9.41 -10.84
N LYS A 85 19.09 -8.94 -12.10
CA LYS A 85 20.23 -8.31 -12.78
C LYS A 85 20.53 -6.89 -12.31
N SER A 86 19.50 -6.13 -11.98
CA SER A 86 19.60 -4.66 -11.85
C SER A 86 18.78 -4.08 -10.70
N HIS A 87 18.13 -4.93 -9.89
CA HIS A 87 17.25 -4.49 -8.82
C HIS A 87 17.70 -5.09 -7.50
N GLU A 88 17.78 -4.27 -6.46
CA GLU A 88 17.85 -4.77 -5.09
C GLU A 88 16.54 -5.46 -4.70
N THR A 89 16.55 -6.23 -3.63
CA THR A 89 15.36 -6.88 -3.09
C THR A 89 15.45 -6.99 -1.57
N SER A 90 14.38 -7.46 -0.96
CA SER A 90 14.30 -7.74 0.46
C SER A 90 13.29 -8.85 0.71
N THR A 91 13.19 -9.30 1.95
CA THR A 91 12.16 -10.25 2.35
C THR A 91 11.80 -10.00 3.80
N HIS A 92 10.56 -9.58 4.02
CA HIS A 92 9.94 -9.45 5.33
C HIS A 92 9.16 -10.72 5.71
N TRP A 93 9.16 -11.06 7.00
CA TRP A 93 8.52 -12.26 7.56
C TRP A 93 7.23 -11.90 8.30
N HIS A 94 6.18 -11.64 7.52
CA HIS A 94 4.91 -11.08 8.00
C HIS A 94 4.29 -11.87 9.15
N GLY A 95 4.14 -11.21 10.30
CA GLY A 95 3.54 -11.77 11.51
C GLY A 95 4.47 -12.62 12.38
N LEU A 96 5.75 -12.77 12.02
CA LEU A 96 6.72 -13.42 12.88
C LEU A 96 7.31 -12.47 13.92
N LEU A 97 7.29 -12.89 15.20
CA LEU A 97 8.06 -12.28 16.27
C LEU A 97 9.53 -12.72 16.16
N LEU A 98 10.40 -11.78 15.82
CA LEU A 98 11.81 -12.00 15.54
C LEU A 98 12.66 -10.86 16.08
N PRO A 99 13.98 -11.03 16.23
CA PRO A 99 14.86 -9.91 16.57
C PRO A 99 14.82 -8.86 15.47
N ASN A 100 14.71 -7.59 15.83
CA ASN A 100 14.55 -6.47 14.89
C ASN A 100 15.47 -6.50 13.64
N PRO A 101 16.79 -6.77 13.72
CA PRO A 101 17.63 -6.81 12.51
C PRO A 101 17.29 -7.91 11.49
N GLN A 102 16.45 -8.88 11.89
CA GLN A 102 15.99 -10.01 11.06
C GLN A 102 14.66 -9.72 10.36
N ASP A 103 14.07 -8.54 10.58
CA ASP A 103 12.71 -8.22 10.13
C ASP A 103 12.60 -8.05 8.61
N GLY A 104 13.69 -7.66 7.95
CA GLY A 104 13.76 -7.65 6.50
C GLY A 104 13.22 -6.40 5.81
N VAL A 105 13.02 -5.31 6.54
CA VAL A 105 12.63 -4.00 5.98
C VAL A 105 13.88 -3.19 5.63
N PRO A 106 14.14 -2.91 4.33
CA PRO A 106 15.27 -2.11 3.87
C PRO A 106 15.39 -0.77 4.59
N HIS A 107 16.60 -0.43 5.02
CA HIS A 107 16.98 0.84 5.65
C HIS A 107 16.36 1.11 7.04
N VAL A 108 15.26 0.45 7.40
CA VAL A 108 14.67 0.52 8.74
C VAL A 108 15.33 -0.51 9.66
N THR A 109 15.29 -1.78 9.29
CA THR A 109 15.74 -2.88 10.15
C THR A 109 16.89 -3.68 9.55
N THR A 110 16.90 -3.82 8.23
CA THR A 110 17.78 -4.72 7.49
C THR A 110 18.32 -4.00 6.25
N PRO A 111 19.58 -4.20 5.84
CA PRO A 111 20.06 -3.63 4.59
C PRO A 111 19.37 -4.29 3.37
N PRO A 112 19.20 -3.57 2.25
CA PRO A 112 18.73 -4.18 1.00
C PRO A 112 19.69 -5.25 0.49
N ILE A 113 19.16 -6.27 -0.17
CA ILE A 113 19.94 -7.34 -0.80
C ILE A 113 20.23 -6.92 -2.25
N LEU A 114 21.47 -6.53 -2.54
CA LEU A 114 21.86 -6.05 -3.87
C LEU A 114 21.92 -7.18 -4.91
N PRO A 115 21.83 -6.87 -6.22
CA PRO A 115 22.00 -7.86 -7.30
C PRO A 115 23.23 -8.76 -7.10
N GLY A 116 23.04 -10.07 -7.19
CA GLY A 116 24.08 -11.09 -7.03
C GLY A 116 24.54 -11.32 -5.58
N GLN A 117 23.91 -10.68 -4.60
CA GLN A 117 24.21 -10.88 -3.18
C GLN A 117 23.20 -11.80 -2.48
N THR A 118 23.63 -12.31 -1.33
CA THR A 118 22.82 -13.16 -0.45
C THR A 118 22.76 -12.56 0.94
N HIS A 119 21.57 -12.50 1.53
CA HIS A 119 21.40 -12.20 2.95
C HIS A 119 20.92 -13.44 3.71
N THR A 120 21.45 -13.67 4.91
CA THR A 120 21.07 -14.81 5.74
C THR A 120 20.32 -14.34 6.97
N PHE A 121 19.05 -14.70 7.06
CA PHE A 121 18.20 -14.46 8.21
C PHE A 121 18.30 -15.63 9.20
N ASN A 122 18.49 -15.33 10.47
CA ASN A 122 18.59 -16.30 11.55
C ASN A 122 17.73 -15.88 12.75
N PHE A 123 16.71 -16.67 13.08
CA PHE A 123 15.84 -16.40 14.21
C PHE A 123 15.14 -17.67 14.72
N GLU A 124 14.69 -17.63 15.97
CA GLU A 124 13.90 -18.69 16.59
C GLU A 124 12.40 -18.50 16.30
N LEU A 125 11.68 -19.59 16.01
CA LEU A 125 10.23 -19.58 15.90
C LEU A 125 9.60 -19.67 17.28
N ARG A 126 9.21 -18.52 17.84
CA ARG A 126 8.69 -18.41 19.23
C ARG A 126 7.21 -18.71 19.38
N HIS A 127 6.49 -18.76 18.26
CA HIS A 127 5.05 -18.90 18.18
C HIS A 127 4.68 -19.73 16.94
N SER A 128 3.43 -20.20 16.90
CA SER A 128 2.89 -21.05 15.85
C SER A 128 1.73 -20.40 15.10
N GLY A 129 1.40 -20.90 13.92
CA GLY A 129 0.32 -20.38 13.09
C GLY A 129 0.63 -20.36 11.58
N THR A 130 -0.25 -19.67 10.85
CA THR A 130 -0.13 -19.41 9.41
C THR A 130 0.37 -17.99 9.20
N TYR A 131 1.52 -17.87 8.54
CA TYR A 131 2.20 -16.61 8.23
C TYR A 131 2.64 -16.61 6.77
N TRP A 132 3.32 -15.56 6.35
CA TRP A 132 3.78 -15.43 4.98
C TRP A 132 5.02 -14.54 4.92
N TYR A 133 5.65 -14.48 3.76
CA TYR A 133 6.80 -13.63 3.53
C TYR A 133 6.64 -12.91 2.19
N HIS A 134 7.14 -11.69 2.09
CA HIS A 134 7.05 -10.89 0.87
C HIS A 134 8.19 -9.87 0.79
N SER A 135 8.43 -9.34 -0.40
CA SER A 135 9.37 -8.23 -0.56
C SER A 135 8.83 -6.96 0.08
N HIS A 136 9.69 -6.25 0.80
CA HIS A 136 9.47 -4.90 1.34
C HIS A 136 10.32 -3.88 0.56
N THR A 137 10.45 -4.12 -0.75
CA THR A 137 11.21 -3.27 -1.68
C THR A 137 10.34 -2.93 -2.88
N HIS A 138 10.15 -1.63 -3.11
CA HIS A 138 9.39 -1.07 -4.23
C HIS A 138 8.02 -1.76 -4.39
N LEU A 139 7.65 -2.06 -5.63
CA LEU A 139 6.41 -2.75 -5.98
C LEU A 139 6.65 -4.24 -6.30
N GLN A 140 7.68 -4.84 -5.70
CA GLN A 140 8.08 -6.22 -6.01
C GLN A 140 7.06 -7.27 -5.60
N GLU A 141 6.29 -7.02 -4.54
CA GLU A 141 5.21 -7.90 -4.11
C GLU A 141 4.20 -8.14 -5.25
N GLN A 142 3.75 -7.08 -5.92
CA GLN A 142 2.86 -7.18 -7.09
C GLN A 142 3.48 -7.99 -8.24
N ASN A 143 4.80 -7.99 -8.38
CA ASN A 143 5.51 -8.73 -9.42
C ASN A 143 5.67 -10.24 -9.12
N GLY A 144 5.35 -10.69 -7.89
CA GLY A 144 5.40 -12.10 -7.52
C GLY A 144 6.34 -12.46 -6.35
N VAL A 145 6.97 -11.48 -5.69
CA VAL A 145 7.88 -11.78 -4.56
C VAL A 145 7.09 -11.94 -3.26
N TYR A 146 6.41 -13.07 -3.12
CA TYR A 146 5.72 -13.49 -1.90
C TYR A 146 5.66 -15.03 -1.80
N GLY A 147 5.50 -15.55 -0.58
CA GLY A 147 5.32 -16.98 -0.31
C GLY A 147 4.76 -17.22 1.09
N SER A 148 4.60 -18.49 1.49
CA SER A 148 3.87 -18.84 2.72
C SER A 148 4.77 -19.46 3.78
N ILE A 149 4.39 -19.29 5.05
CA ILE A 149 5.07 -19.91 6.20
C ILE A 149 4.01 -20.63 7.04
N VAL A 150 4.29 -21.87 7.42
CA VAL A 150 3.50 -22.62 8.39
C VAL A 150 4.40 -23.01 9.54
N VAL A 151 4.04 -22.57 10.74
CA VAL A 151 4.72 -22.96 11.97
C VAL A 151 3.78 -23.83 12.79
N THR A 152 4.02 -25.15 12.80
CA THR A 152 3.18 -26.09 13.53
C THR A 152 3.40 -25.94 15.04
N PRO A 153 2.33 -25.90 15.87
CA PRO A 153 2.47 -25.80 17.32
C PRO A 153 3.27 -26.95 17.92
N LYS A 154 4.04 -26.66 18.97
CA LYS A 154 4.88 -27.67 19.63
C LYS A 154 4.08 -28.89 20.11
N ASN A 155 2.86 -28.66 20.59
CA ASN A 155 1.96 -29.70 21.12
C ASN A 155 0.94 -30.21 20.08
N GLY A 156 1.16 -29.91 18.80
CA GLY A 156 0.23 -30.21 17.73
C GLY A 156 -0.94 -29.22 17.68
N GLU A 157 -1.71 -29.31 16.60
CA GLU A 157 -2.83 -28.41 16.36
C GLU A 157 -3.95 -28.55 17.41
N PRO A 158 -4.46 -27.45 18.01
CA PRO A 158 -5.55 -27.52 18.98
C PRO A 158 -6.80 -28.21 18.43
N MET A 159 -7.13 -27.94 17.17
CA MET A 159 -8.21 -28.59 16.44
C MET A 159 -7.64 -29.47 15.33
N LYS A 160 -7.73 -30.78 15.52
CA LYS A 160 -7.27 -31.77 14.54
C LYS A 160 -8.08 -31.69 13.24
N ALA A 161 -7.37 -31.88 12.14
CA ALA A 161 -7.90 -32.09 10.81
C ALA A 161 -7.18 -33.31 10.20
N ASP A 162 -7.83 -34.01 9.30
CA ASP A 162 -7.29 -35.18 8.60
C ASP A 162 -6.27 -34.75 7.53
N ARG A 163 -6.40 -33.51 7.04
CA ARG A 163 -5.48 -32.91 6.07
C ARG A 163 -5.31 -31.43 6.29
N GLU A 164 -4.23 -30.91 5.73
CA GLU A 164 -3.91 -29.50 5.69
C GLU A 164 -3.54 -29.10 4.27
N GLN A 165 -4.05 -27.96 3.81
CA GLN A 165 -3.67 -27.32 2.55
C GLN A 165 -3.44 -25.82 2.78
N VAL A 166 -2.38 -25.27 2.18
CA VAL A 166 -2.11 -23.84 2.16
C VAL A 166 -2.68 -23.25 0.87
N LEU A 167 -3.39 -22.13 0.99
CA LEU A 167 -3.98 -21.37 -0.10
C LEU A 167 -3.50 -19.92 -0.01
N VAL A 168 -2.65 -19.51 -0.95
CA VAL A 168 -2.15 -18.13 -1.07
C VAL A 168 -2.94 -17.43 -2.15
N LEU A 169 -3.73 -16.44 -1.76
CA LEU A 169 -4.49 -15.60 -2.67
C LEU A 169 -3.61 -14.45 -3.16
N SER A 170 -3.74 -14.09 -4.43
CA SER A 170 -3.08 -12.92 -4.98
C SER A 170 -3.86 -12.30 -6.14
N ASP A 171 -3.54 -11.05 -6.45
CA ASP A 171 -3.98 -10.35 -7.65
C ASP A 171 -2.85 -10.25 -8.67
N TRP A 172 -3.21 -10.24 -9.96
CA TRP A 172 -2.23 -10.20 -11.04
C TRP A 172 -2.54 -9.14 -12.07
N THR A 173 -1.54 -8.33 -12.38
CA THR A 173 -1.58 -7.35 -13.46
C THR A 173 -0.55 -7.66 -14.54
N ASN A 174 -0.95 -7.53 -15.80
CA ASN A 174 -0.02 -7.62 -16.94
C ASN A 174 0.74 -6.29 -17.19
N TYR A 175 0.49 -5.27 -16.37
CA TYR A 175 1.19 -4.00 -16.44
C TYR A 175 2.39 -4.00 -15.49
N ASN A 176 3.42 -3.23 -15.86
CA ASN A 176 4.49 -2.91 -14.91
C ASN A 176 3.86 -2.18 -13.70
N PRO A 177 4.11 -2.60 -12.45
CA PRO A 177 3.52 -1.96 -11.28
C PRO A 177 3.86 -0.47 -11.14
N HIS A 178 5.04 -0.01 -11.60
CA HIS A 178 5.37 1.41 -11.62
C HIS A 178 4.51 2.20 -12.61
N GLU A 179 4.04 1.56 -13.69
CA GLU A 179 3.06 2.14 -14.61
C GLU A 179 1.67 2.18 -13.98
N VAL A 180 1.30 1.15 -13.21
CA VAL A 180 0.06 1.16 -12.42
C VAL A 180 0.08 2.35 -11.45
N MET A 181 1.17 2.52 -10.69
CA MET A 181 1.35 3.66 -9.79
C MET A 181 1.25 5.01 -10.52
N ARG A 182 1.95 5.17 -11.66
CA ARG A 182 1.87 6.41 -12.47
C ARG A 182 0.43 6.70 -12.93
N MET A 183 -0.31 5.66 -13.34
CA MET A 183 -1.70 5.79 -13.76
C MET A 183 -2.62 6.21 -12.62
N LEU A 184 -2.37 5.73 -11.40
CA LEU A 184 -3.11 6.11 -10.20
C LEU A 184 -2.83 7.57 -9.83
N MET A 185 -1.56 7.97 -9.79
CA MET A 185 -1.15 9.33 -9.43
C MET A 185 -1.62 10.42 -10.41
N ARG A 186 -1.81 10.08 -11.70
CA ARG A 186 -2.40 11.00 -12.68
C ARG A 186 -3.94 10.98 -12.71
N GLY A 187 -4.61 10.27 -11.80
CA GLY A 187 -6.07 10.19 -11.71
C GLY A 187 -6.74 9.45 -12.89
N SER A 188 -6.15 8.34 -13.36
CA SER A 188 -6.71 7.62 -14.52
C SER A 188 -7.98 6.81 -14.18
N ASP A 189 -9.08 7.12 -14.87
CA ASP A 189 -10.34 6.34 -14.78
C ASP A 189 -10.27 4.92 -15.38
N TYR A 190 -9.13 4.55 -16.00
CA TYR A 190 -9.02 3.30 -16.75
C TYR A 190 -9.21 2.05 -15.90
N PHE A 191 -8.78 2.06 -14.64
CA PHE A 191 -8.99 0.92 -13.76
C PHE A 191 -10.47 0.74 -13.37
N GLY A 192 -11.22 1.83 -13.25
CA GLY A 192 -12.68 1.77 -13.12
C GLY A 192 -13.35 1.12 -14.34
N LEU A 193 -12.81 1.36 -15.55
CA LEU A 193 -13.26 0.68 -16.78
C LEU A 193 -12.96 -0.82 -16.76
N MET A 194 -11.76 -1.21 -16.35
CA MET A 194 -11.36 -2.62 -16.26
C MET A 194 -12.27 -3.41 -15.31
N ARG A 195 -12.58 -2.83 -14.15
CA ARG A 195 -13.45 -3.44 -13.13
C ARG A 195 -14.95 -3.37 -13.49
N ARG A 196 -15.31 -2.58 -14.51
CA ARG A 196 -16.69 -2.25 -14.90
C ARG A 196 -17.47 -1.53 -13.80
N ASN A 197 -16.76 -0.68 -13.05
CA ASN A 197 -17.26 0.08 -11.91
C ASN A 197 -17.11 1.61 -12.10
N ALA A 198 -16.59 2.08 -13.24
CA ALA A 198 -16.51 3.49 -13.56
C ALA A 198 -17.87 4.19 -13.45
N GLN A 199 -17.91 5.25 -12.63
CA GLN A 199 -19.13 6.03 -12.40
C GLN A 199 -19.39 6.98 -13.56
N SER A 200 -20.67 7.26 -13.81
CA SER A 200 -21.08 8.20 -14.86
C SER A 200 -22.50 8.73 -14.61
N VAL A 201 -22.84 9.84 -15.24
CA VAL A 201 -24.19 10.42 -15.20
C VAL A 201 -25.23 9.40 -15.69
N TRP A 202 -24.95 8.70 -16.81
CA TRP A 202 -25.84 7.67 -17.32
C TRP A 202 -26.00 6.50 -16.33
N GLY A 203 -24.91 6.08 -15.70
CA GLY A 203 -24.94 5.03 -14.68
C GLY A 203 -25.76 5.42 -13.45
N ALA A 204 -25.63 6.67 -13.00
CA ALA A 204 -26.42 7.22 -11.91
C ALA A 204 -27.91 7.25 -12.27
N TRP A 205 -28.26 7.75 -13.46
CA TRP A 205 -29.64 7.77 -13.96
C TRP A 205 -30.26 6.36 -14.02
N LYS A 206 -29.55 5.38 -14.58
CA LYS A 206 -30.02 3.99 -14.68
C LYS A 206 -30.30 3.35 -13.30
N LYS A 207 -29.55 3.75 -12.27
CA LYS A 207 -29.73 3.27 -10.90
C LYS A 207 -30.67 4.13 -10.04
N GLY A 208 -31.23 5.22 -10.59
CA GLY A 208 -32.09 6.14 -9.84
C GLY A 208 -31.34 7.12 -8.91
N ASN A 209 -30.01 7.21 -9.01
CA ASN A 209 -29.14 7.93 -8.07
C ASN A 209 -28.56 9.23 -8.67
N LEU A 210 -29.29 9.86 -9.59
CA LEU A 210 -28.83 11.09 -10.24
C LEU A 210 -28.67 12.25 -9.25
N LYS A 211 -29.57 12.32 -8.26
CA LYS A 211 -29.51 13.31 -7.17
C LYS A 211 -28.22 13.14 -6.36
N ASP A 212 -27.92 11.92 -5.93
CA ASP A 212 -26.73 11.62 -5.12
C ASP A 212 -25.44 11.92 -5.91
N TYR A 213 -25.43 11.62 -7.22
CA TYR A 213 -24.30 11.95 -8.10
C TYR A 213 -23.99 13.46 -8.11
N PHE A 214 -25.00 14.31 -8.31
CA PHE A 214 -24.81 15.77 -8.34
C PHE A 214 -24.64 16.40 -6.96
N MET A 215 -25.19 15.80 -5.90
CA MET A 215 -24.91 16.21 -4.52
C MET A 215 -23.44 15.99 -4.19
N ARG A 216 -22.89 14.82 -4.54
CA ARG A 216 -21.46 14.55 -4.34
C ARG A 216 -20.56 15.53 -5.11
N GLU A 217 -20.93 15.85 -6.36
CA GLU A 217 -20.26 16.88 -7.14
C GLU A 217 -20.34 18.26 -6.46
N TRP A 218 -21.52 18.62 -5.92
CA TRP A 218 -21.73 19.86 -5.16
C TRP A 218 -20.81 19.94 -3.94
N ASP A 219 -20.69 18.85 -3.20
CA ASP A 219 -19.86 18.74 -2.00
C ASP A 219 -18.35 18.61 -2.31
N ARG A 220 -17.97 18.66 -3.59
CA ARG A 220 -16.59 18.55 -4.10
C ARG A 220 -15.94 17.21 -3.78
N MET A 221 -16.75 16.17 -3.72
CA MET A 221 -16.31 14.81 -3.46
C MET A 221 -16.07 14.08 -4.79
N MET A 222 -14.88 13.48 -4.90
CA MET A 222 -14.54 12.61 -6.04
C MET A 222 -15.48 11.39 -6.10
N PRO A 223 -15.63 10.75 -7.27
CA PRO A 223 -16.34 9.48 -7.37
C PRO A 223 -15.79 8.47 -6.34
N MET A 224 -16.68 7.84 -5.59
CA MET A 224 -16.33 6.82 -4.62
C MET A 224 -15.73 5.59 -5.33
N ASP A 225 -14.73 5.01 -4.70
CA ASP A 225 -14.12 3.77 -5.14
C ASP A 225 -13.85 2.86 -3.94
N ILE A 226 -13.85 1.54 -4.18
CA ILE A 226 -13.56 0.53 -3.16
C ILE A 226 -12.33 -0.32 -3.49
N SER A 227 -11.68 -0.05 -4.62
CA SER A 227 -10.41 -0.68 -5.02
C SER A 227 -9.74 0.16 -6.10
N ASP A 228 -8.45 0.45 -5.97
CA ASP A 228 -7.75 1.37 -6.87
C ASP A 228 -7.43 0.75 -8.24
N VAL A 229 -7.07 -0.54 -8.25
CA VAL A 229 -6.44 -1.19 -9.40
C VAL A 229 -7.39 -2.21 -10.05
N GLY A 230 -7.47 -2.16 -11.37
CA GLY A 230 -8.11 -3.19 -12.17
C GLY A 230 -7.14 -4.32 -12.51
N TYR A 231 -7.41 -5.52 -12.00
CA TYR A 231 -6.57 -6.69 -12.21
C TYR A 231 -7.00 -7.56 -13.38
N HIS A 232 -6.05 -8.30 -13.96
CA HIS A 232 -6.28 -9.18 -15.10
C HIS A 232 -6.61 -10.62 -14.68
N ALA A 233 -6.17 -11.02 -13.49
CA ALA A 233 -6.52 -12.29 -12.88
C ALA A 233 -6.47 -12.18 -11.35
N PHE A 234 -7.28 -13.00 -10.70
CA PHE A 234 -7.18 -13.32 -9.28
C PHE A 234 -6.74 -14.77 -9.19
N LEU A 235 -5.83 -15.07 -8.26
CA LEU A 235 -5.13 -16.33 -8.20
C LEU A 235 -5.22 -16.94 -6.80
N VAL A 236 -5.20 -18.26 -6.75
CA VAL A 236 -4.96 -19.11 -5.59
C VAL A 236 -3.80 -20.05 -5.92
N ASN A 237 -2.71 -19.97 -5.16
CA ASN A 237 -1.46 -20.70 -5.42
C ASN A 237 -0.94 -20.52 -6.86
N GLY A 238 -1.04 -19.29 -7.39
CA GLY A 238 -0.57 -18.95 -8.74
C GLY A 238 -1.49 -19.37 -9.89
N GLN A 239 -2.64 -19.96 -9.59
CA GLN A 239 -3.62 -20.45 -10.57
C GLN A 239 -4.98 -19.81 -10.34
N ARG A 240 -5.84 -19.74 -11.37
CA ARG A 240 -7.23 -19.24 -11.19
C ARG A 240 -8.11 -20.19 -10.40
N GLU A 241 -7.88 -21.49 -10.59
CA GLU A 241 -8.56 -22.56 -9.90
C GLU A 241 -7.53 -23.53 -9.30
N THR A 242 -7.83 -24.06 -8.12
CA THR A 242 -7.07 -25.16 -7.52
C THR A 242 -8.03 -26.25 -7.02
N ARG A 243 -7.54 -27.48 -6.87
CA ARG A 243 -8.31 -28.61 -6.34
C ARG A 243 -7.75 -29.04 -5.01
N ILE A 244 -8.64 -29.29 -4.06
CA ILE A 244 -8.31 -29.84 -2.75
C ILE A 244 -8.58 -31.34 -2.79
N GLU A 245 -7.51 -32.13 -2.80
CA GLU A 245 -7.61 -33.59 -2.82
C GLU A 245 -8.10 -34.13 -1.48
N GLY A 246 -8.69 -35.33 -1.51
CA GLY A 246 -9.07 -36.06 -0.29
C GLY A 246 -10.28 -36.95 -0.46
N LYS A 247 -10.61 -37.68 0.62
CA LYS A 247 -11.77 -38.56 0.65
C LYS A 247 -13.01 -37.82 1.19
N PRO A 248 -14.21 -38.15 0.70
CA PRO A 248 -15.45 -37.64 1.27
C PRO A 248 -15.51 -37.82 2.80
N GLY A 249 -15.96 -36.78 3.52
CA GLY A 249 -16.06 -36.79 4.97
C GLY A 249 -14.78 -36.41 5.73
N GLU A 250 -13.62 -36.35 5.09
CA GLU A 250 -12.39 -35.90 5.74
C GLU A 250 -12.46 -34.40 6.06
N ARG A 251 -11.99 -34.04 7.25
CA ARG A 251 -11.84 -32.65 7.70
C ARG A 251 -10.53 -32.09 7.17
N VAL A 252 -10.62 -31.05 6.37
CA VAL A 252 -9.47 -30.37 5.79
C VAL A 252 -9.32 -29.00 6.45
N ARG A 253 -8.13 -28.72 6.97
CA ARG A 253 -7.72 -27.37 7.35
C ARG A 253 -7.18 -26.66 6.12
N LEU A 254 -7.79 -25.54 5.77
CA LEU A 254 -7.30 -24.62 4.76
C LEU A 254 -6.67 -23.43 5.47
N ARG A 255 -5.37 -23.24 5.23
CA ARG A 255 -4.59 -22.08 5.71
C ARG A 255 -4.60 -21.03 4.62
N ILE A 256 -5.48 -20.05 4.74
CA ILE A 256 -5.73 -19.05 3.70
C ILE A 256 -4.94 -17.79 4.03
N ILE A 257 -4.16 -17.31 3.08
CA ILE A 257 -3.31 -16.11 3.18
C ILE A 257 -3.73 -15.18 2.05
N ASN A 258 -3.99 -13.91 2.35
CA ASN A 258 -4.19 -12.90 1.31
C ASN A 258 -2.89 -12.13 1.07
N ALA A 259 -2.14 -12.56 0.04
CA ALA A 259 -0.88 -11.96 -0.39
C ALA A 259 -1.06 -11.06 -1.62
N SER A 260 -2.24 -10.46 -1.77
CA SER A 260 -2.58 -9.56 -2.86
C SER A 260 -1.99 -8.19 -2.65
N ALA A 261 -1.65 -7.47 -3.72
CA ALA A 261 -1.12 -6.11 -3.57
C ALA A 261 -2.20 -5.08 -3.18
N ALA A 262 -3.46 -5.28 -3.60
CA ALA A 262 -4.54 -4.34 -3.28
C ALA A 262 -5.95 -4.97 -3.18
N THR A 263 -6.07 -6.29 -3.30
CA THR A 263 -7.38 -6.95 -3.39
C THR A 263 -7.85 -7.53 -2.06
N TYR A 264 -9.01 -7.07 -1.59
CA TYR A 264 -9.82 -7.74 -0.57
C TYR A 264 -10.64 -8.86 -1.19
N PHE A 265 -10.82 -9.97 -0.46
CA PHE A 265 -11.63 -11.10 -0.95
C PHE A 265 -12.78 -11.43 0.00
N TYR A 266 -13.96 -11.61 -0.57
CA TYR A 266 -15.05 -12.33 0.07
C TYR A 266 -14.81 -13.83 -0.05
N LEU A 267 -14.76 -14.51 1.09
CA LEU A 267 -14.67 -15.96 1.14
C LEU A 267 -16.09 -16.52 1.23
N ASN A 268 -16.46 -17.43 0.34
CA ASN A 268 -17.77 -18.09 0.36
C ASN A 268 -17.65 -19.57 -0.05
N TYR A 269 -18.23 -20.48 0.74
CA TYR A 269 -18.19 -21.91 0.46
C TYR A 269 -19.57 -22.45 0.07
N ALA A 270 -19.67 -23.06 -1.11
CA ALA A 270 -20.90 -23.65 -1.63
C ALA A 270 -21.39 -24.86 -0.80
N GLY A 271 -20.52 -25.47 0.00
CA GLY A 271 -20.87 -26.59 0.88
C GLY A 271 -21.41 -26.19 2.25
N GLY A 272 -21.62 -24.89 2.52
CA GLY A 272 -22.16 -24.37 3.77
C GLY A 272 -21.14 -23.58 4.60
N PRO A 273 -21.37 -23.38 5.91
CA PRO A 273 -20.54 -22.51 6.73
C PRO A 273 -19.10 -23.03 6.88
N MET A 274 -18.15 -22.11 6.75
CA MET A 274 -16.74 -22.31 7.11
C MET A 274 -16.57 -22.21 8.62
N THR A 275 -15.73 -23.07 9.22
CA THR A 275 -15.38 -22.94 10.64
C THR A 275 -14.00 -22.30 10.77
N ILE A 276 -13.93 -21.03 11.17
CA ILE A 276 -12.66 -20.34 11.47
C ILE A 276 -12.10 -20.91 12.77
N VAL A 277 -10.80 -21.23 12.78
CA VAL A 277 -10.08 -21.78 13.94
C VAL A 277 -8.79 -21.03 14.29
N ALA A 278 -8.27 -20.20 13.39
CA ALA A 278 -7.18 -19.26 13.67
C ALA A 278 -7.33 -17.99 12.81
N ALA A 279 -6.79 -16.88 13.30
CA ALA A 279 -6.72 -15.61 12.58
C ALA A 279 -5.36 -14.96 12.86
N ASP A 280 -4.64 -14.53 11.81
CA ASP A 280 -3.30 -13.93 11.87
C ASP A 280 -2.25 -14.79 12.60
N GLY A 281 -2.44 -16.12 12.59
CA GLY A 281 -1.56 -17.06 13.27
C GLY A 281 -2.16 -17.68 14.54
N PRO A 282 -2.42 -16.90 15.62
CA PRO A 282 -2.97 -17.42 16.86
C PRO A 282 -4.33 -18.13 16.71
N PRO A 283 -4.57 -19.20 17.49
CA PRO A 283 -5.84 -19.92 17.46
C PRO A 283 -6.97 -19.11 18.11
N VAL A 284 -8.15 -19.17 17.50
CA VAL A 284 -9.40 -18.59 18.02
C VAL A 284 -10.38 -19.69 18.41
N GLN A 285 -11.36 -19.34 19.24
CA GLN A 285 -12.49 -20.23 19.52
C GLN A 285 -13.22 -20.53 18.20
N PRO A 286 -13.48 -21.81 17.87
CA PRO A 286 -14.10 -22.18 16.61
C PRO A 286 -15.42 -21.44 16.37
N VAL A 287 -15.54 -20.78 15.23
CA VAL A 287 -16.75 -20.03 14.86
C VAL A 287 -17.16 -20.31 13.43
N LYS A 288 -18.45 -20.59 13.25
CA LYS A 288 -19.06 -20.80 11.92
C LYS A 288 -19.43 -19.47 11.28
N VAL A 289 -19.05 -19.31 10.02
CA VAL A 289 -19.35 -18.14 9.18
C VAL A 289 -19.67 -18.60 7.77
N ASP A 290 -20.69 -18.02 7.14
CA ASP A 290 -21.07 -18.36 5.76
C ASP A 290 -20.21 -17.59 4.74
N ARG A 291 -20.06 -16.29 4.98
CA ARG A 291 -19.25 -15.37 4.18
C ARG A 291 -18.65 -14.29 5.06
N PHE A 292 -17.44 -13.86 4.75
CA PHE A 292 -16.81 -12.69 5.38
C PHE A 292 -15.81 -12.05 4.42
N LEU A 293 -15.47 -10.78 4.67
CA LEU A 293 -14.42 -10.07 3.95
C LEU A 293 -13.06 -10.35 4.62
N MET A 294 -12.08 -10.74 3.81
CA MET A 294 -10.69 -10.94 4.21
C MET A 294 -9.83 -9.84 3.59
N ALA A 295 -9.12 -9.13 4.46
CA ALA A 295 -8.25 -8.05 4.04
C ALA A 295 -6.89 -8.55 3.54
N ILE A 296 -6.16 -7.67 2.85
CA ILE A 296 -4.78 -7.93 2.45
C ILE A 296 -3.95 -8.19 3.72
N ALA A 297 -3.01 -9.12 3.63
CA ALA A 297 -2.07 -9.49 4.68
C ALA A 297 -2.66 -10.13 5.94
N GLU A 298 -3.96 -10.42 5.95
CA GLU A 298 -4.56 -11.29 6.97
C GLU A 298 -4.32 -12.76 6.64
N THR A 299 -4.37 -13.59 7.67
CA THR A 299 -4.43 -15.05 7.51
C THR A 299 -5.61 -15.62 8.27
N TYR A 300 -6.25 -16.64 7.70
CA TYR A 300 -7.32 -17.38 8.37
C TYR A 300 -7.12 -18.88 8.16
N ASP A 301 -7.16 -19.63 9.26
CA ASP A 301 -7.30 -21.09 9.19
C ASP A 301 -8.79 -21.41 9.28
N VAL A 302 -9.31 -22.10 8.26
CA VAL A 302 -10.68 -22.62 8.26
C VAL A 302 -10.67 -24.14 8.17
N ILE A 303 -11.60 -24.78 8.87
CA ILE A 303 -11.85 -26.22 8.74
C ILE A 303 -13.14 -26.44 7.98
N LEU A 304 -13.04 -27.22 6.91
CA LEU A 304 -14.15 -27.69 6.09
C LEU A 304 -14.16 -29.22 6.06
N THR A 305 -15.34 -29.80 5.89
CA THR A 305 -15.49 -31.24 5.64
C THR A 305 -15.63 -31.44 4.14
N LEU A 306 -14.86 -32.36 3.57
CA LEU A 306 -15.00 -32.72 2.16
C LEU A 306 -16.39 -33.29 1.89
N PRO A 307 -17.09 -32.79 0.85
CA PRO A 307 -18.47 -33.17 0.59
C PRO A 307 -18.60 -34.67 0.29
N ALA A 308 -19.72 -35.25 0.69
CA ALA A 308 -20.07 -36.64 0.39
C ALA A 308 -20.30 -36.85 -1.12
N ASP A 309 -20.89 -35.84 -1.75
CA ASP A 309 -21.35 -35.84 -3.13
C ASP A 309 -21.14 -34.47 -3.79
N GLY A 310 -20.68 -34.51 -5.04
CA GLY A 310 -20.39 -33.33 -5.83
C GLY A 310 -19.11 -32.61 -5.41
N GLN A 311 -18.66 -31.73 -6.30
CA GLN A 311 -17.50 -30.88 -6.08
C GLN A 311 -18.01 -29.49 -5.67
N LYS A 312 -17.71 -29.04 -4.45
CA LYS A 312 -18.17 -27.75 -3.91
C LYS A 312 -17.07 -26.71 -4.03
N GLU A 313 -17.42 -25.52 -4.49
CA GLU A 313 -16.49 -24.40 -4.61
C GLU A 313 -16.32 -23.66 -3.27
N LEU A 314 -15.08 -23.41 -2.87
CA LEU A 314 -14.69 -22.29 -2.00
C LEU A 314 -14.20 -21.16 -2.91
N ARG A 315 -14.98 -20.08 -3.00
CA ARG A 315 -14.71 -18.94 -3.87
C ARG A 315 -14.11 -17.77 -3.09
N PHE A 316 -13.17 -17.09 -3.74
CA PHE A 316 -12.50 -15.87 -3.26
C PHE A 316 -12.86 -14.72 -4.21
N THR A 317 -13.97 -14.03 -3.94
CA THR A 317 -14.49 -12.97 -4.83
C THR A 317 -13.88 -11.63 -4.47
N ALA A 318 -13.26 -10.95 -5.43
CA ALA A 318 -12.70 -9.61 -5.22
C ALA A 318 -13.81 -8.65 -4.74
N GLN A 319 -13.50 -7.79 -3.76
CA GLN A 319 -14.48 -6.91 -3.12
C GLN A 319 -15.24 -6.05 -4.15
N ASP A 320 -14.58 -5.61 -5.20
CA ASP A 320 -15.16 -4.82 -6.29
C ASP A 320 -16.11 -5.60 -7.23
N GLY A 321 -16.19 -6.93 -7.10
CA GLY A 321 -16.97 -7.81 -7.95
C GLY A 321 -16.43 -7.96 -9.39
N SER A 322 -15.15 -7.65 -9.61
CA SER A 322 -14.50 -7.73 -10.92
C SER A 322 -14.06 -9.15 -11.31
N GLY A 323 -13.89 -10.05 -10.34
CA GLY A 323 -13.57 -11.46 -10.57
C GLY A 323 -13.37 -12.24 -9.27
N HIS A 324 -12.91 -13.48 -9.40
CA HIS A 324 -12.63 -14.37 -8.27
C HIS A 324 -11.54 -15.39 -8.61
N ALA A 325 -11.01 -16.04 -7.58
CA ALA A 325 -10.28 -17.30 -7.66
C ALA A 325 -11.07 -18.42 -6.95
N SER A 326 -10.80 -19.68 -7.24
CA SER A 326 -11.60 -20.80 -6.74
C SER A 326 -10.78 -21.98 -6.25
N ALA A 327 -11.12 -22.52 -5.08
CA ALA A 327 -10.65 -23.81 -4.60
C ALA A 327 -11.81 -24.81 -4.64
N TRP A 328 -11.61 -25.95 -5.30
CA TRP A 328 -12.64 -26.97 -5.48
C TRP A 328 -12.44 -28.14 -4.53
N LEU A 329 -13.46 -28.46 -3.74
CA LEU A 329 -13.45 -29.49 -2.71
C LEU A 329 -14.34 -30.67 -3.12
N GLY A 330 -13.79 -31.88 -3.13
CA GLY A 330 -14.52 -33.11 -3.47
C GLY A 330 -14.58 -33.41 -4.97
N ASP A 331 -15.43 -34.37 -5.32
CA ASP A 331 -15.50 -35.02 -6.63
C ASP A 331 -16.93 -35.06 -7.19
N GLY A 332 -17.05 -35.04 -8.52
CA GLY A 332 -18.34 -35.12 -9.21
C GLY A 332 -18.81 -33.78 -9.77
N GLN A 333 -20.12 -33.57 -9.83
CA GLN A 333 -20.71 -32.36 -10.41
C GLN A 333 -20.32 -31.11 -9.62
N ARG A 334 -19.85 -30.08 -10.34
CA ARG A 334 -19.48 -28.78 -9.74
C ARG A 334 -20.71 -28.04 -9.23
N VAL A 335 -20.60 -27.53 -8.01
CA VAL A 335 -21.55 -26.61 -7.40
C VAL A 335 -20.80 -25.35 -7.02
N GLU A 336 -21.15 -24.27 -7.70
CA GLU A 336 -20.52 -22.96 -7.55
C GLU A 336 -21.02 -22.23 -6.30
N ALA A 337 -20.12 -21.45 -5.71
CA ALA A 337 -20.47 -20.51 -4.65
C ALA A 337 -21.06 -19.24 -5.27
N THR A 338 -21.94 -18.57 -4.54
CA THR A 338 -22.56 -17.33 -5.00
C THR A 338 -21.64 -16.14 -4.76
N ASP A 339 -21.59 -15.22 -5.73
CA ASP A 339 -20.94 -13.93 -5.52
C ASP A 339 -21.82 -13.01 -4.65
N PRO A 340 -21.22 -12.11 -3.85
CA PRO A 340 -21.97 -10.96 -3.35
C PRO A 340 -22.47 -10.10 -4.52
N PRO A 341 -23.58 -9.37 -4.35
CA PRO A 341 -24.01 -8.37 -5.32
C PRO A 341 -22.90 -7.35 -5.60
N ARG A 342 -22.88 -6.82 -6.82
CA ARG A 342 -21.91 -5.77 -7.18
C ARG A 342 -22.15 -4.51 -6.35
N PRO A 343 -21.07 -3.82 -5.93
CA PRO A 343 -21.19 -2.64 -5.10
C PRO A 343 -21.98 -1.52 -5.79
N ASN A 344 -22.75 -0.77 -5.01
CA ASN A 344 -23.40 0.44 -5.51
C ASN A 344 -22.60 1.70 -5.19
N LEU A 345 -21.63 2.03 -6.04
CA LEU A 345 -20.72 3.18 -5.83
C LEU A 345 -21.36 4.58 -5.91
N TYR A 346 -22.68 4.66 -6.08
CA TYR A 346 -23.44 5.92 -6.03
C TYR A 346 -24.05 6.18 -4.65
N GLN A 347 -24.05 5.18 -3.74
CA GLN A 347 -24.62 5.27 -2.39
C GLN A 347 -23.57 4.87 -1.35
N MET A 348 -23.77 5.33 -0.11
CA MET A 348 -22.87 5.09 1.01
C MET A 348 -23.37 4.03 1.98
N ASP A 349 -24.51 3.39 1.71
CA ASP A 349 -25.20 2.50 2.65
C ASP A 349 -24.31 1.35 3.15
N GLU A 350 -23.57 0.71 2.26
CA GLU A 350 -22.63 -0.36 2.61
C GLU A 350 -21.56 0.14 3.58
N MET A 351 -21.02 1.34 3.33
CA MET A 351 -19.97 1.95 4.15
C MET A 351 -20.52 2.34 5.53
N LEU A 352 -21.73 2.92 5.56
CA LEU A 352 -22.40 3.30 6.80
C LEU A 352 -22.69 2.08 7.68
N ASN A 353 -23.16 0.97 7.09
CA ASN A 353 -23.40 -0.26 7.83
C ASN A 353 -22.12 -0.80 8.49
N LEU A 354 -20.98 -0.73 7.79
CA LEU A 354 -19.69 -1.15 8.34
C LEU A 354 -19.16 -0.17 9.40
N ALA A 355 -19.38 1.13 9.22
CA ALA A 355 -18.99 2.16 10.20
C ALA A 355 -19.76 2.04 11.52
N LEU A 356 -21.02 1.61 11.47
CA LEU A 356 -21.88 1.42 12.64
C LEU A 356 -21.73 0.03 13.27
N GLU A 357 -20.92 -0.87 12.71
CA GLU A 357 -20.89 -2.25 13.18
C GLU A 357 -20.50 -2.37 14.66
N GLU A 358 -19.66 -1.46 15.19
CA GLU A 358 -19.25 -1.45 16.60
C GLU A 358 -20.42 -1.11 17.55
N GLN A 359 -21.43 -0.41 17.05
CA GLN A 359 -22.60 0.04 17.81
C GLN A 359 -23.72 -1.01 17.85
N GLU A 360 -23.64 -2.03 17.00
CA GLU A 360 -24.61 -3.12 16.97
C GLU A 360 -24.52 -4.02 18.22
N ASP A 361 -25.68 -4.43 18.73
CA ASP A 361 -25.77 -5.36 19.86
C ASP A 361 -25.39 -6.80 19.43
N ASP A 362 -25.85 -7.22 18.24
CA ASP A 362 -25.55 -8.55 17.70
C ASP A 362 -24.15 -8.57 17.07
N PRO A 363 -23.18 -9.33 17.62
CA PRO A 363 -21.84 -9.44 17.03
C PRO A 363 -21.83 -10.08 15.64
N ARG A 364 -22.94 -10.66 15.17
CA ARG A 364 -23.10 -11.20 13.80
C ARG A 364 -23.83 -10.26 12.86
N ALA A 365 -24.21 -9.05 13.27
CA ALA A 365 -24.99 -8.13 12.44
C ALA A 365 -24.31 -7.87 11.08
N SER A 366 -23.03 -7.50 11.06
CA SER A 366 -22.30 -7.24 9.81
C SER A 366 -22.11 -8.49 8.94
N LEU A 367 -22.10 -9.69 9.53
CA LEU A 367 -22.00 -10.96 8.80
C LEU A 367 -23.30 -11.38 8.09
N LYS A 368 -24.44 -10.76 8.43
CA LYS A 368 -25.75 -11.01 7.79
C LYS A 368 -25.98 -10.15 6.55
N LEU A 369 -25.14 -9.15 6.31
CA LEU A 369 -25.19 -8.32 5.13
C LEU A 369 -24.87 -9.15 3.88
N GLU A 370 -25.41 -8.76 2.72
CA GLU A 370 -25.04 -9.39 1.44
C GLU A 370 -23.54 -9.24 1.15
N ARG A 371 -22.97 -8.15 1.65
CA ARG A 371 -21.57 -7.71 1.55
C ARG A 371 -21.02 -7.54 2.99
N PRO A 372 -20.66 -8.64 3.66
CA PRO A 372 -20.33 -8.62 5.09
C PRO A 372 -18.95 -8.02 5.37
N GLY A 373 -18.77 -7.46 6.56
CA GLY A 373 -17.45 -7.01 7.03
C GLY A 373 -16.49 -8.16 7.36
N ALA A 374 -15.33 -7.78 7.91
CA ALA A 374 -14.40 -8.73 8.50
C ALA A 374 -15.03 -9.39 9.75
N PRO A 375 -14.69 -10.65 10.08
CA PRO A 375 -15.39 -11.42 11.12
C PRO A 375 -14.97 -11.04 12.55
N TYR A 376 -14.33 -9.89 12.77
CA TYR A 376 -13.63 -9.54 14.01
C TYR A 376 -14.49 -9.67 15.27
N ARG A 377 -15.74 -9.17 15.22
CA ARG A 377 -16.65 -9.20 16.38
C ARG A 377 -16.98 -10.61 16.86
N VAL A 378 -16.92 -11.62 15.99
CA VAL A 378 -17.19 -13.02 16.36
C VAL A 378 -15.95 -13.81 16.73
N LEU A 379 -14.75 -13.28 16.48
CA LEU A 379 -13.49 -13.92 16.86
C LEU A 379 -13.25 -13.77 18.36
N LYS A 380 -12.82 -14.86 19.01
CA LYS A 380 -12.42 -14.83 20.42
C LYS A 380 -11.12 -15.60 20.58
N ALA A 381 -10.19 -15.04 21.33
CA ALA A 381 -8.99 -15.77 21.74
C ALA A 381 -9.38 -17.03 22.55
N THR A 382 -8.55 -18.06 22.42
CA THR A 382 -8.71 -19.32 23.17
C THR A 382 -8.33 -19.22 24.64
N HIS A 383 -7.65 -18.13 25.03
CA HIS A 383 -7.19 -17.85 26.39
C HIS A 383 -7.39 -16.36 26.73
N ASP A 384 -7.20 -16.01 28.01
CA ASP A 384 -7.23 -14.61 28.45
C ASP A 384 -6.01 -13.88 27.88
N THR A 385 -6.27 -12.82 27.13
CA THR A 385 -5.25 -12.04 26.44
C THR A 385 -5.03 -10.68 27.09
N THR A 386 -5.61 -10.39 28.26
CA THR A 386 -5.50 -9.08 28.92
C THR A 386 -4.04 -8.69 29.21
N LEU A 387 -3.71 -7.42 28.97
CA LEU A 387 -2.39 -6.88 29.28
C LEU A 387 -2.30 -6.49 30.77
N PRO A 388 -1.11 -6.52 31.39
CA PRO A 388 -0.95 -6.28 32.82
C PRO A 388 -1.49 -4.91 33.25
N ALA A 389 -2.34 -4.88 34.28
CA ALA A 389 -3.01 -3.65 34.74
C ALA A 389 -2.07 -2.62 35.40
N ASN A 390 -0.87 -3.05 35.80
CA ASN A 390 0.13 -2.22 36.46
C ASN A 390 1.03 -1.44 35.49
N LEU A 391 0.97 -1.71 34.19
CA LEU A 391 1.76 -0.98 33.19
C LEU A 391 1.09 0.36 32.84
N PRO A 392 1.87 1.43 32.61
CA PRO A 392 1.33 2.71 32.17
C PRO A 392 0.64 2.55 30.80
N ARG A 393 -0.56 3.12 30.66
CA ARG A 393 -1.31 3.12 29.40
C ARG A 393 -1.22 4.48 28.74
N ARG A 394 -0.89 4.52 27.46
CA ARG A 394 -0.91 5.73 26.65
C ARG A 394 -1.81 5.54 25.43
N LYS A 395 -2.68 6.51 25.20
CA LYS A 395 -3.56 6.53 24.05
C LYS A 395 -2.94 7.36 22.93
N ILE A 396 -2.91 6.79 21.74
CA ILE A 396 -2.50 7.46 20.50
C ILE A 396 -3.68 7.37 19.54
N THR A 397 -3.97 8.46 18.83
CA THR A 397 -4.97 8.49 17.76
C THR A 397 -4.26 8.80 16.46
N LEU A 398 -4.51 8.01 15.43
CA LEU A 398 -4.03 8.23 14.08
C LEU A 398 -5.23 8.27 13.13
N HIS A 399 -5.31 9.33 12.35
CA HIS A 399 -6.30 9.50 11.31
C HIS A 399 -5.77 8.93 9.99
N LEU A 400 -6.45 7.96 9.40
CA LEU A 400 -6.13 7.39 8.10
C LEU A 400 -6.71 8.34 7.06
N THR A 401 -5.83 8.99 6.31
CA THR A 401 -6.16 10.09 5.40
C THR A 401 -5.70 9.77 3.98
N GLY A 402 -6.40 10.33 2.99
CA GLY A 402 -6.03 10.16 1.60
C GLY A 402 -6.59 11.22 0.67
N ASP A 403 -5.94 11.37 -0.47
CA ASP A 403 -6.36 12.22 -1.58
C ASP A 403 -6.36 11.38 -2.86
N MET A 404 -7.56 11.03 -3.35
CA MET A 404 -7.74 10.27 -4.60
C MET A 404 -7.28 11.03 -5.85
N ASN A 405 -7.27 12.37 -5.82
CA ASN A 405 -6.93 13.19 -6.98
C ASN A 405 -5.44 13.16 -7.28
N ARG A 406 -4.61 13.19 -6.23
CA ARG A 406 -3.14 13.11 -6.34
C ARG A 406 -2.58 11.74 -5.94
N TYR A 407 -3.46 10.85 -5.53
CA TYR A 407 -3.17 9.51 -5.03
C TYR A 407 -2.12 9.52 -3.90
N ILE A 408 -2.39 10.33 -2.88
CA ILE A 408 -1.53 10.49 -1.71
C ILE A 408 -2.24 9.84 -0.52
N TRP A 409 -1.53 9.01 0.23
CA TRP A 409 -2.06 8.32 1.39
C TRP A 409 -1.15 8.51 2.58
N GLY A 410 -1.73 8.61 3.78
CA GLY A 410 -0.96 8.99 4.97
C GLY A 410 -1.73 8.86 6.27
N PHE A 411 -1.03 9.15 7.35
CA PHE A 411 -1.65 9.35 8.67
C PHE A 411 -1.67 10.84 9.00
N ASP A 412 -2.76 11.34 9.59
CA ASP A 412 -2.94 12.73 10.01
C ASP A 412 -2.63 13.77 8.90
N GLY A 413 -2.97 13.43 7.65
CA GLY A 413 -2.71 14.27 6.48
C GLY A 413 -1.24 14.33 6.04
N LYS A 414 -0.37 13.46 6.58
CA LYS A 414 1.07 13.45 6.31
C LYS A 414 1.56 12.07 5.87
N THR A 415 2.40 12.07 4.84
CA THR A 415 3.14 10.88 4.38
C THR A 415 4.28 10.53 5.35
N ILE A 416 4.81 9.32 5.23
CA ILE A 416 5.98 8.88 6.01
C ILE A 416 7.20 9.82 5.84
N ALA A 417 7.43 10.36 4.65
CA ALA A 417 8.53 11.29 4.40
C ALA A 417 8.38 12.61 5.19
N GLN A 418 7.15 12.98 5.53
CA GLN A 418 6.82 14.23 6.22
C GLN A 418 6.77 14.06 7.74
N ASP A 419 6.30 12.90 8.22
CA ASP A 419 6.16 12.60 9.64
C ASP A 419 6.38 11.10 9.88
N PRO A 420 7.63 10.64 9.99
CA PRO A 420 7.92 9.22 9.94
C PRO A 420 7.64 8.48 11.25
N TYR A 421 7.79 9.13 12.41
CA TYR A 421 7.93 8.43 13.69
C TYR A 421 6.70 8.54 14.58
N VAL A 422 6.31 7.42 15.18
CA VAL A 422 5.42 7.37 16.36
C VAL A 422 6.28 6.96 17.56
N MET A 423 6.57 7.91 18.44
CA MET A 423 7.45 7.68 19.59
C MET A 423 6.74 6.89 20.68
N ILE A 424 7.35 5.80 21.15
CA ILE A 424 6.86 4.91 22.23
C ILE A 424 7.91 4.58 23.28
N LYS A 425 7.48 4.20 24.48
CA LYS A 425 8.34 3.85 25.61
C LYS A 425 8.26 2.37 25.88
N LYS A 426 9.41 1.74 26.13
CA LYS A 426 9.43 0.34 26.54
C LYS A 426 8.69 0.15 27.86
N GLY A 427 7.87 -0.89 27.95
CA GLY A 427 7.09 -1.24 29.14
C GLY A 427 5.77 -0.46 29.29
N GLU A 428 5.36 0.34 28.31
CA GLU A 428 4.01 0.93 28.28
C GLU A 428 3.03 0.07 27.48
N ILE A 429 1.73 0.24 27.74
CA ILE A 429 0.66 -0.27 26.89
C ILE A 429 0.21 0.88 25.98
N VAL A 430 0.28 0.67 24.68
CA VAL A 430 -0.17 1.63 23.68
C VAL A 430 -1.57 1.24 23.24
N GLU A 431 -2.58 2.07 23.55
CA GLU A 431 -3.92 2.00 22.98
C GLU A 431 -3.95 2.89 21.73
N LEU A 432 -3.99 2.27 20.55
CA LEU A 432 -4.01 2.97 19.27
C LEU A 432 -5.43 3.00 18.70
N ALA A 433 -5.99 4.20 18.59
CA ALA A 433 -7.23 4.47 17.89
C ALA A 433 -6.94 4.82 16.42
N LEU A 434 -7.42 4.01 15.51
CA LEU A 434 -7.33 4.17 14.06
C LEU A 434 -8.66 4.70 13.55
N ILE A 435 -8.70 5.97 13.13
CA ILE A 435 -9.91 6.62 12.62
C ILE A 435 -9.77 6.76 11.11
N ASN A 436 -10.66 6.15 10.33
CA ASN A 436 -10.61 6.25 8.88
C ASN A 436 -11.45 7.41 8.36
N ASP A 437 -10.77 8.48 7.97
CA ASP A 437 -11.38 9.66 7.36
C ASP A 437 -11.55 9.50 5.83
N SER A 438 -11.08 8.38 5.28
CA SER A 438 -11.16 8.07 3.87
C SER A 438 -12.36 7.18 3.52
N MET A 439 -12.68 7.15 2.22
CA MET A 439 -13.75 6.36 1.64
C MET A 439 -13.33 4.92 1.29
N MET A 440 -12.12 4.50 1.65
CA MET A 440 -11.57 3.18 1.31
C MET A 440 -11.15 2.39 2.54
N HIS A 441 -11.18 1.07 2.43
CA HIS A 441 -10.65 0.18 3.46
C HIS A 441 -9.13 0.29 3.55
N HIS A 442 -8.57 0.11 4.75
CA HIS A 442 -7.12 0.06 4.96
C HIS A 442 -6.76 -1.10 5.89
N PRO A 443 -5.99 -2.11 5.41
CA PRO A 443 -5.46 -3.16 6.25
C PRO A 443 -4.19 -2.62 6.92
N ILE A 444 -4.29 -2.28 8.20
CA ILE A 444 -3.17 -1.70 8.95
C ILE A 444 -2.36 -2.81 9.61
N HIS A 445 -1.06 -2.87 9.29
CA HIS A 445 -0.12 -3.84 9.81
C HIS A 445 0.92 -3.19 10.73
N LEU A 446 1.25 -3.86 11.84
CA LEU A 446 2.33 -3.50 12.75
C LEU A 446 3.36 -4.63 12.81
N HIS A 447 4.62 -4.32 12.51
CA HIS A 447 5.71 -5.28 12.62
C HIS A 447 6.10 -5.55 14.08
N GLY A 448 6.68 -6.72 14.33
CA GLY A 448 7.28 -7.08 15.63
C GLY A 448 6.30 -7.31 16.78
N HIS A 449 5.00 -7.07 16.60
CA HIS A 449 4.02 -7.12 17.68
C HIS A 449 2.76 -7.87 17.24
N PHE A 450 2.16 -8.58 18.18
CA PHE A 450 0.72 -8.84 18.16
C PHE A 450 0.01 -7.79 18.97
N PHE A 451 -1.15 -7.34 18.50
CA PHE A 451 -2.04 -6.46 19.23
C PHE A 451 -3.37 -7.15 19.52
N ARG A 452 -3.99 -6.76 20.62
CA ARG A 452 -5.38 -7.10 20.93
C ARG A 452 -6.29 -6.21 20.12
N LEU A 453 -7.22 -6.81 19.37
CA LEU A 453 -8.25 -6.07 18.66
C LEU A 453 -9.49 -5.87 19.57
N LEU A 454 -9.77 -4.62 19.94
CA LEU A 454 -10.80 -4.27 20.91
C LEU A 454 -12.16 -4.06 20.23
N MET A 455 -12.86 -5.16 19.92
CA MET A 455 -14.16 -5.16 19.22
C MET A 455 -15.29 -5.82 20.05
N GLY A 456 -15.30 -5.58 21.36
CA GLY A 456 -16.34 -6.08 22.28
C GLY A 456 -16.10 -7.48 22.86
N ASN A 457 -14.93 -8.07 22.63
CA ASN A 457 -14.58 -9.43 23.06
C ASN A 457 -13.95 -9.50 24.48
N GLY A 458 -13.73 -8.34 25.12
CA GLY A 458 -13.25 -8.22 26.50
C GLY A 458 -11.91 -8.93 26.73
N ARG A 459 -11.84 -9.76 27.77
CA ARG A 459 -10.63 -10.54 28.12
C ARG A 459 -10.21 -11.54 27.04
N TYR A 460 -11.12 -11.90 26.13
CA TYR A 460 -10.86 -12.83 25.02
C TYR A 460 -10.71 -12.11 23.67
N SER A 461 -10.27 -10.86 23.67
CA SER A 461 -9.97 -10.14 22.44
C SER A 461 -8.93 -10.91 21.61
N PRO A 462 -9.17 -11.13 20.30
CA PRO A 462 -8.24 -11.87 19.46
C PRO A 462 -6.92 -11.11 19.35
N LEU A 463 -5.82 -11.85 19.27
CA LEU A 463 -4.51 -11.32 18.91
C LEU A 463 -4.39 -11.31 17.39
N LYS A 464 -4.00 -10.17 16.84
CA LYS A 464 -3.79 -9.96 15.40
C LYS A 464 -2.53 -9.15 15.17
N HIS A 465 -2.06 -9.12 13.93
CA HIS A 465 -0.96 -8.26 13.49
C HIS A 465 -1.37 -7.38 12.31
N THR A 466 -2.50 -7.68 11.66
CA THR A 466 -3.10 -6.87 10.59
C THR A 466 -4.57 -6.60 10.94
N VAL A 467 -5.09 -5.40 10.71
CA VAL A 467 -6.51 -5.09 10.95
C VAL A 467 -7.08 -4.20 9.86
N ASP A 468 -8.21 -4.61 9.28
CA ASP A 468 -9.00 -3.76 8.40
C ASP A 468 -9.69 -2.65 9.18
N VAL A 469 -9.50 -1.41 8.70
CA VAL A 469 -10.24 -0.23 9.12
C VAL A 469 -11.17 0.17 7.96
N PRO A 470 -12.45 -0.22 7.98
CA PRO A 470 -13.42 0.17 6.96
C PRO A 470 -13.55 1.69 6.79
N PRO A 471 -14.11 2.13 5.67
CA PRO A 471 -14.37 3.56 5.43
C PRO A 471 -15.20 4.20 6.53
N MET A 472 -14.88 5.44 6.89
CA MET A 472 -15.63 6.23 7.89
C MET A 472 -15.81 5.54 9.24
N SER A 473 -14.97 4.55 9.54
CA SER A 473 -15.05 3.73 10.74
C SER A 473 -13.85 3.96 11.65
N LYS A 474 -13.89 3.32 12.82
CA LYS A 474 -12.80 3.30 13.77
C LYS A 474 -12.39 1.86 14.05
N ARG A 475 -11.12 1.65 14.37
CA ARG A 475 -10.63 0.44 15.06
C ARG A 475 -9.78 0.84 16.24
N THR A 476 -9.89 0.10 17.33
CA THR A 476 -9.00 0.28 18.49
C THR A 476 -8.20 -0.99 18.71
N ILE A 477 -6.89 -0.84 18.75
CA ILE A 477 -5.96 -1.93 19.09
C ILE A 477 -5.16 -1.56 20.32
N GLU A 478 -4.75 -2.54 21.13
CA GLU A 478 -3.79 -2.31 22.21
C GLU A 478 -2.67 -3.36 22.19
N PHE A 479 -1.44 -2.93 22.44
CA PHE A 479 -0.28 -3.81 22.55
C PHE A 479 0.66 -3.31 23.65
N GLU A 480 1.43 -4.24 24.21
CA GLU A 480 2.53 -3.91 25.11
C GLU A 480 3.76 -3.55 24.27
N ALA A 481 4.34 -2.38 24.53
CA ALA A 481 5.59 -1.96 23.92
C ALA A 481 6.77 -2.68 24.61
N ASN A 482 6.94 -3.97 24.33
CA ASN A 482 7.93 -4.84 24.98
C ASN A 482 9.13 -5.21 24.10
N GLU A 483 9.16 -4.73 22.86
CA GLU A 483 10.30 -4.85 21.95
C GLU A 483 11.27 -3.66 22.10
N GLU A 484 12.24 -3.57 21.19
CA GLU A 484 13.21 -2.47 21.11
C GLU A 484 13.40 -2.03 19.66
N LYS A 485 14.05 -0.88 19.45
CA LYS A 485 14.40 -0.30 18.12
C LYS A 485 13.17 0.13 17.30
N ASP A 486 13.31 0.19 15.98
CA ASP A 486 12.33 0.75 15.07
C ASP A 486 11.51 -0.35 14.39
N TRP A 487 10.18 -0.23 14.43
CA TRP A 487 9.26 -1.19 13.80
C TRP A 487 8.32 -0.51 12.82
N MET A 488 8.21 -1.05 11.61
CA MET A 488 7.36 -0.44 10.59
C MET A 488 5.87 -0.66 10.87
N PHE A 489 5.07 0.35 10.53
CA PHE A 489 3.63 0.37 10.69
C PHE A 489 2.99 1.00 9.46
N HIS A 490 2.17 0.27 8.71
CA HIS A 490 1.71 0.75 7.42
C HIS A 490 0.39 0.13 6.97
N CYS A 491 -0.23 0.78 5.99
CA CYS A 491 -1.30 0.17 5.21
C CYS A 491 -0.72 -0.91 4.31
N HIS A 492 -1.36 -2.09 4.26
CA HIS A 492 -0.95 -3.22 3.43
C HIS A 492 -1.66 -3.25 2.07
N ILE A 493 -2.31 -2.15 1.68
CA ILE A 493 -2.50 -1.88 0.25
C ILE A 493 -1.15 -1.35 -0.25
N LEU A 494 -0.45 -2.13 -1.08
CA LEU A 494 0.90 -1.85 -1.55
C LEU A 494 1.03 -0.43 -2.11
N TYR A 495 0.06 0.00 -2.93
CA TYR A 495 0.07 1.33 -3.54
C TYR A 495 -0.19 2.46 -2.53
N HIS A 496 -0.88 2.21 -1.41
CA HIS A 496 -1.04 3.18 -0.31
C HIS A 496 0.25 3.31 0.49
N MET A 497 0.90 2.20 0.81
CA MET A 497 2.22 2.22 1.48
C MET A 497 3.22 3.04 0.66
N MET A 498 3.33 2.73 -0.64
CA MET A 498 4.28 3.38 -1.54
C MET A 498 3.99 4.87 -1.74
N SER A 499 2.72 5.28 -1.72
CA SER A 499 2.33 6.70 -1.80
C SER A 499 2.43 7.46 -0.47
N GLY A 500 2.76 6.77 0.63
CA GLY A 500 3.19 7.40 1.87
C GLY A 500 2.47 6.94 3.15
N MET A 501 1.54 5.98 3.09
CA MET A 501 0.74 5.54 4.24
C MET A 501 1.49 4.57 5.15
N ALA A 502 2.55 5.09 5.75
CA ALA A 502 3.41 4.39 6.67
C ALA A 502 3.91 5.30 7.79
N ARG A 503 4.35 4.67 8.88
CA ARG A 503 5.07 5.22 10.02
C ARG A 503 6.08 4.17 10.51
N VAL A 504 6.92 4.60 11.43
CA VAL A 504 7.84 3.77 12.19
C VAL A 504 7.57 4.00 13.67
N PHE A 505 7.17 2.96 14.39
CA PHE A 505 7.15 2.99 15.85
C PHE A 505 8.58 2.96 16.35
N ARG A 506 9.00 4.06 16.97
CA ARG A 506 10.36 4.24 17.49
C ARG A 506 10.33 4.23 19.00
N TYR A 507 11.08 3.30 19.58
CA TYR A 507 11.28 3.27 21.02
C TYR A 507 12.19 4.44 21.44
N GLU A 508 11.73 5.23 22.40
CA GLU A 508 12.52 6.28 23.05
C GLU A 508 13.76 5.63 23.67
N ALA A 509 14.92 6.25 23.45
CA ALA A 509 16.13 5.82 24.14
C ALA A 509 15.90 6.00 25.65
N GLU A 510 16.16 4.94 26.42
CA GLU A 510 16.34 5.06 27.87
C GLU A 510 17.32 6.23 28.10
N PRO A 511 17.00 7.21 28.97
CA PRO A 511 17.98 8.23 29.29
C PRO A 511 19.23 7.52 29.76
N ALA A 512 20.33 7.68 29.03
CA ALA A 512 21.60 7.09 29.41
C ALA A 512 21.82 7.44 30.86
N SER A 513 21.87 6.44 31.75
CA SER A 513 22.35 6.64 33.10
C SER A 513 23.72 7.30 32.92
N ALA A 514 23.80 8.59 33.22
CA ALA A 514 25.04 9.33 33.07
C ALA A 514 26.12 8.50 33.76
N PRO A 515 27.22 8.13 33.08
CA PRO A 515 28.31 7.49 33.79
C PRO A 515 28.67 8.42 34.94
N ALA A 516 28.65 7.88 36.17
CA ALA A 516 29.09 8.63 37.34
C ALA A 516 30.45 9.24 36.98
N ALA A 517 30.53 10.56 37.00
CA ALA A 517 31.76 11.27 36.69
C ALA A 517 32.86 10.71 37.59
N PRO A 518 34.06 10.40 37.06
CA PRO A 518 35.19 10.12 37.92
C PRO A 518 35.44 11.36 38.76
N GLU A 519 35.39 11.23 40.09
CA GLU A 519 35.98 12.21 41.00
C GLU A 519 37.50 12.15 40.78
N ASP A 520 38.02 13.00 39.90
CA ASP A 520 39.41 13.42 39.98
C ASP A 520 39.57 14.83 39.43
N ASP A 521 39.58 15.79 40.37
CA ASP A 521 39.99 17.17 40.16
C ASP A 521 41.49 17.18 39.85
N THR A 522 41.89 17.11 38.58
CA THR A 522 43.08 17.82 38.09
C THR A 522 43.12 17.85 36.56
N ILE A 523 43.59 19.00 36.06
CA ILE A 523 43.85 19.33 34.64
C ILE A 523 42.62 19.85 33.88
N ALA A 524 42.03 20.92 34.41
CA ALA A 524 41.42 21.96 33.59
C ALA A 524 42.49 23.00 33.21
N ALA A 525 43.28 22.72 32.17
CA ALA A 525 43.98 23.74 31.39
C ALA A 525 44.60 23.11 30.13
N ALA A 526 44.42 23.79 29.00
CA ALA A 526 44.99 23.55 27.68
C ALA A 526 44.22 22.59 26.76
N ALA A 527 43.28 23.15 25.98
CA ALA A 527 43.17 22.91 24.54
C ALA A 527 42.10 23.83 23.92
N THR A 528 42.38 25.13 23.87
CA THR A 528 41.83 26.01 22.82
C THR A 528 42.54 25.70 21.51
N ALA A 529 41.74 25.47 20.45
CA ALA A 529 42.13 25.39 19.04
C ALA A 529 43.08 24.25 18.65
N HIS A 530 42.57 23.28 17.88
CA HIS A 530 43.04 22.88 16.55
C HIS A 530 42.06 21.85 15.99
N SER A 531 41.12 22.32 15.17
CA SER A 531 40.28 21.49 14.32
C SER A 531 41.15 20.85 13.22
N MET A 532 41.40 19.56 13.33
CA MET A 532 41.81 18.72 12.21
C MET A 532 40.61 17.90 11.70
N PRO A 533 40.54 17.60 10.39
CA PRO A 533 39.35 17.01 9.78
C PRO A 533 39.27 15.53 10.18
N MET A 534 38.19 15.16 10.86
CA MET A 534 37.82 13.75 11.05
C MET A 534 37.23 13.19 9.75
N ALA A 535 37.58 11.92 9.49
CA ALA A 535 37.19 11.14 8.32
C ALA A 535 35.67 11.07 8.09
N PRO A 536 35.20 10.89 6.83
CA PRO A 536 33.78 10.84 6.54
C PRO A 536 33.19 9.54 7.10
N GLY A 537 32.12 9.66 7.89
CA GLY A 537 31.25 8.53 8.20
C GLY A 537 30.96 8.28 9.67
N VAL A 538 30.60 9.31 10.45
CA VAL A 538 29.63 9.16 11.55
C VAL A 538 28.91 10.51 11.66
N GLN A 539 27.65 10.59 11.21
CA GLN A 539 26.81 11.77 11.44
C GLN A 539 25.90 11.52 12.63
N ASP A 540 25.94 12.48 13.55
CA ASP A 540 25.02 12.66 14.67
C ASP A 540 23.59 12.84 14.14
N HIS A 541 22.68 11.92 14.50
CA HIS A 541 21.29 11.89 14.07
C HIS A 541 20.40 12.74 14.97
N SER A 542 20.69 14.04 15.05
CA SER A 542 19.79 15.00 15.69
C SER A 542 19.32 16.05 14.69
N LEU A 543 18.00 16.05 14.48
CA LEU A 543 17.16 17.13 13.96
C LEU A 543 17.04 17.28 12.42
N HIS A 544 15.81 16.97 11.96
CA HIS A 544 15.17 17.43 10.72
C HIS A 544 15.75 16.95 9.38
N HIS A 545 15.57 15.65 9.08
CA HIS A 545 15.10 15.09 7.78
C HIS A 545 14.98 13.56 7.93
N ALA A 546 14.10 12.91 7.16
CA ALA A 546 13.85 11.45 7.14
C ALA A 546 15.04 10.61 6.62
N ALA A 547 16.28 11.01 6.95
CA ALA A 547 17.50 10.35 6.54
C ALA A 547 17.54 8.93 7.13
N GLY A 548 17.47 7.93 6.26
CA GLY A 548 17.58 6.51 6.63
C GLY A 548 16.36 5.63 6.38
N LEU A 549 15.30 6.10 5.70
CA LEU A 549 14.14 5.26 5.35
C LEU A 549 14.16 4.71 3.90
N GLY A 550 15.31 4.77 3.23
CA GLY A 550 15.43 4.25 1.86
C GLY A 550 14.49 4.93 0.89
N GLU A 551 13.74 4.13 0.12
CA GLU A 551 12.72 4.63 -0.81
C GLU A 551 11.60 5.43 -0.15
N HIS A 552 11.35 5.22 1.16
CA HIS A 552 10.32 5.95 1.91
C HIS A 552 10.82 7.28 2.48
N SER A 553 12.11 7.61 2.32
CA SER A 553 12.67 8.88 2.81
C SER A 553 12.21 10.11 2.02
N HIS A 554 11.64 9.89 0.83
CA HIS A 554 11.13 10.93 -0.03
C HIS A 554 9.73 10.59 -0.51
N ASP A 555 8.91 11.62 -0.65
CA ASP A 555 7.65 11.49 -1.35
C ASP A 555 7.92 11.10 -2.82
N MET A 556 7.21 10.10 -3.34
CA MET A 556 7.44 9.65 -4.72
C MET A 556 7.16 10.77 -5.73
N ALA A 557 8.03 10.88 -6.72
CA ALA A 557 7.87 11.81 -7.83
C ALA A 557 7.78 11.06 -9.16
N TYR A 558 6.94 11.56 -10.07
CA TYR A 558 6.73 10.97 -11.39
C TYR A 558 6.60 12.04 -12.46
N VAL A 559 6.93 11.64 -13.69
CA VAL A 559 6.66 12.41 -14.89
C VAL A 559 5.55 11.73 -15.67
N TRP A 560 4.58 12.50 -16.15
CA TRP A 560 3.59 12.04 -17.13
C TRP A 560 3.18 13.19 -18.05
N GLY A 561 2.60 12.85 -19.19
CA GLY A 561 2.09 13.83 -20.14
C GLY A 561 0.83 13.37 -20.85
N ALA A 562 0.16 14.34 -21.47
CA ALA A 562 -0.93 14.10 -22.39
C ALA A 562 -0.79 15.04 -23.59
N ALA A 563 -1.11 14.55 -24.78
CA ALA A 563 -1.03 15.34 -26.00
C ALA A 563 -2.16 14.95 -26.94
N SER A 564 -2.90 15.93 -27.46
CA SER A 564 -3.88 15.74 -28.51
C SER A 564 -3.33 16.18 -29.85
N LEU A 565 -3.62 15.42 -30.89
CA LEU A 565 -3.37 15.78 -32.28
C LEU A 565 -4.71 15.76 -32.99
N GLN A 566 -5.20 16.94 -33.38
CA GLN A 566 -6.53 17.14 -33.94
C GLN A 566 -6.43 17.84 -35.29
N SER A 567 -7.52 17.86 -36.06
CA SER A 567 -7.52 18.47 -37.40
C SER A 567 -7.22 19.98 -37.41
N HIS A 568 -7.51 20.67 -36.31
CA HIS A 568 -7.49 22.13 -36.20
C HIS A 568 -6.40 22.67 -35.26
N MET A 569 -5.93 21.84 -34.31
CA MET A 569 -4.94 22.21 -33.32
C MET A 569 -4.28 20.98 -32.66
N SER A 570 -3.24 21.23 -31.88
CA SER A 570 -2.54 20.30 -31.02
C SER A 570 -2.36 20.96 -29.66
N GLU A 571 -2.78 20.29 -28.59
CA GLU A 571 -2.61 20.77 -27.21
C GLU A 571 -2.07 19.65 -26.34
N GLY A 572 -1.43 20.00 -25.24
CA GLY A 572 -0.96 19.01 -24.30
C GLY A 572 -0.27 19.58 -23.09
N LEU A 573 0.17 18.66 -22.24
CA LEU A 573 0.95 18.95 -21.07
C LEU A 573 2.00 17.87 -20.84
N LEU A 574 3.10 18.27 -20.22
CA LEU A 574 4.09 17.41 -19.61
C LEU A 574 4.30 17.91 -18.18
N THR A 575 4.17 17.04 -17.20
CA THR A 575 4.34 17.43 -15.80
C THR A 575 5.28 16.49 -15.07
N TRP A 576 6.18 17.08 -14.29
CA TRP A 576 6.80 16.42 -13.15
C TRP A 576 5.96 16.75 -11.92
N MET A 577 5.59 15.74 -11.14
CA MET A 577 4.76 15.90 -9.95
C MET A 577 5.29 15.12 -8.76
N ASN A 578 5.09 15.68 -7.57
CA ASN A 578 5.16 14.99 -6.27
C ASN A 578 3.94 15.40 -5.42
N PRO A 579 3.68 14.83 -4.24
CA PRO A 579 2.47 15.09 -3.46
C PRO A 579 2.08 16.55 -3.27
N LYS A 580 3.04 17.49 -3.23
CA LYS A 580 2.78 18.91 -2.96
C LYS A 580 3.06 19.84 -4.12
N ASN A 581 3.76 19.41 -5.17
CA ASN A 581 4.27 20.30 -6.20
C ASN A 581 4.19 19.69 -7.58
N ASP A 582 3.84 20.52 -8.56
CA ASP A 582 3.93 20.21 -9.98
C ASP A 582 4.85 21.22 -10.67
N ILE A 583 5.66 20.73 -11.60
CA ILE A 583 6.30 21.54 -12.64
C ILE A 583 5.61 21.12 -13.93
N LEU A 584 4.85 22.03 -14.53
CA LEU A 584 3.99 21.77 -15.67
C LEU A 584 4.50 22.57 -16.88
N LEU A 585 4.68 21.88 -17.99
CA LEU A 585 4.84 22.45 -19.32
C LEU A 585 3.56 22.18 -20.10
N GLY A 586 2.72 23.19 -20.29
CA GLY A 586 1.53 23.14 -21.14
C GLY A 586 1.82 23.75 -22.50
N TRP A 587 1.18 23.26 -23.55
CA TRP A 587 1.22 23.90 -24.87
C TRP A 587 -0.11 23.79 -25.57
N GLU A 588 -0.40 24.78 -26.40
CA GLU A 588 -1.49 24.81 -27.36
C GLU A 588 -0.92 25.36 -28.67
N VAL A 589 -1.23 24.72 -29.79
CA VAL A 589 -0.80 25.12 -31.13
C VAL A 589 -1.99 24.97 -32.08
N GLY A 590 -2.59 26.08 -32.51
CA GLY A 590 -3.70 26.10 -33.46
C GLY A 590 -3.26 26.55 -34.84
N TRP A 591 -3.90 26.01 -35.89
CA TRP A 591 -3.58 26.36 -37.28
C TRP A 591 -4.79 26.51 -38.20
N GLU A 592 -5.98 26.11 -37.77
CA GLU A 592 -7.22 26.32 -38.52
C GLU A 592 -7.81 27.70 -38.19
N GLY A 593 -8.31 28.42 -39.20
CA GLY A 593 -8.94 29.73 -39.01
C GLY A 593 -7.96 30.89 -38.79
N VAL A 594 -6.64 30.66 -38.92
CA VAL A 594 -5.59 31.66 -38.72
C VAL A 594 -4.59 31.67 -39.89
N ASP A 595 -4.01 32.83 -40.21
CA ASP A 595 -3.08 32.99 -41.33
C ASP A 595 -1.73 32.26 -41.11
N LYS A 596 -1.33 32.11 -39.85
CA LYS A 596 -0.12 31.40 -39.42
C LYS A 596 -0.45 30.62 -38.15
N PRO A 597 0.17 29.43 -37.94
CA PRO A 597 0.00 28.70 -36.69
C PRO A 597 0.34 29.55 -35.46
N GLN A 598 -0.60 29.64 -34.54
CA GLN A 598 -0.46 30.32 -33.26
C GLN A 598 -0.14 29.31 -32.17
N TYR A 599 0.71 29.67 -31.22
CA TYR A 599 1.06 28.84 -30.08
C TYR A 599 1.04 29.63 -28.78
N GLU A 600 0.62 28.95 -27.71
CA GLU A 600 0.80 29.36 -26.32
C GLU A 600 1.51 28.23 -25.57
N VAL A 601 2.55 28.56 -24.82
CA VAL A 601 3.33 27.60 -24.03
C VAL A 601 3.46 28.12 -22.61
N ASP A 602 2.98 27.33 -21.66
CA ASP A 602 2.99 27.63 -20.23
C ASP A 602 4.02 26.78 -19.51
N LEU A 603 4.98 27.42 -18.83
CA LEU A 603 5.87 26.76 -17.87
C LEU A 603 5.52 27.23 -16.46
N LEU A 604 4.82 26.38 -15.71
CA LEU A 604 4.27 26.71 -14.40
C LEU A 604 4.86 25.84 -13.30
N TYR A 605 5.25 26.46 -12.19
CA TYR A 605 5.38 25.79 -10.90
C TYR A 605 4.06 25.93 -10.14
N GLN A 606 3.48 24.80 -9.71
CA GLN A 606 2.24 24.77 -8.94
C GLN A 606 2.48 24.16 -7.56
N ARG A 607 1.92 24.79 -6.52
CA ARG A 607 1.98 24.35 -5.13
C ARG A 607 0.58 24.01 -4.63
N TYR A 608 0.40 22.78 -4.15
CA TYR A 608 -0.82 22.31 -3.53
C TYR A 608 -0.82 22.58 -2.03
N PHE A 609 -1.91 23.17 -1.54
CA PHE A 609 -2.16 23.34 -0.11
C PHE A 609 -3.19 22.33 0.40
N ASN A 610 -4.13 21.96 -0.46
CA ASN A 610 -5.08 20.87 -0.28
C ASN A 610 -5.68 20.48 -1.65
N MET A 611 -6.59 19.50 -1.67
CA MET A 611 -7.24 19.01 -2.89
C MET A 611 -8.03 20.08 -3.69
N ASN A 612 -8.40 21.18 -3.04
CA ASN A 612 -9.27 22.24 -3.60
C ASN A 612 -8.54 23.57 -3.82
N PHE A 613 -7.29 23.73 -3.38
CA PHE A 613 -6.57 25.00 -3.48
C PHE A 613 -5.09 24.81 -3.82
N GLN A 614 -4.68 25.48 -4.89
CA GLN A 614 -3.30 25.54 -5.35
C GLN A 614 -2.95 26.97 -5.76
N ALA A 615 -1.69 27.35 -5.55
CA ALA A 615 -1.11 28.55 -6.11
C ALA A 615 -0.11 28.18 -7.21
N PHE A 616 0.07 29.04 -8.20
CA PHE A 616 1.04 28.82 -9.26
C PHE A 616 1.75 30.10 -9.65
N ALA A 617 2.95 29.94 -10.20
CA ALA A 617 3.72 31.00 -10.83
C ALA A 617 4.57 30.43 -11.95
N GLY A 618 4.83 31.22 -12.98
CA GLY A 618 5.55 30.74 -14.15
C GLY A 618 5.71 31.78 -15.24
N ALA A 619 5.94 31.28 -16.46
CA ALA A 619 6.05 32.08 -17.66
C ALA A 619 5.16 31.51 -18.75
N ARG A 620 4.58 32.41 -19.53
CA ARG A 620 3.79 32.12 -20.72
C ARG A 620 4.49 32.70 -21.93
N LEU A 621 4.73 31.84 -22.91
CA LEU A 621 5.37 32.19 -24.17
C LEU A 621 4.33 32.07 -25.29
N THR A 622 4.22 33.08 -26.13
CA THR A 622 3.23 33.10 -27.21
C THR A 622 3.81 33.76 -28.46
N ASN A 623 3.28 33.41 -29.63
CA ASN A 623 3.49 34.15 -30.87
C ASN A 623 2.21 34.84 -31.38
N ASP A 624 1.19 34.94 -30.53
CA ASP A 624 0.01 35.72 -30.81
C ASP A 624 0.42 37.17 -31.11
N PRO A 625 0.02 37.76 -32.26
CA PRO A 625 0.31 39.15 -32.58
C PRO A 625 -0.22 40.16 -31.54
N GLU A 626 -1.22 39.76 -30.75
CA GLU A 626 -1.90 40.61 -29.75
C GLU A 626 -1.35 40.42 -28.32
N ALA A 627 -0.35 39.54 -28.11
CA ALA A 627 0.21 39.26 -26.80
C ALA A 627 1.73 39.09 -26.78
N GLU A 628 2.37 39.45 -25.66
CA GLU A 628 3.81 39.25 -25.44
C GLU A 628 4.11 38.10 -24.46
N ASN A 629 5.40 37.74 -24.39
CA ASN A 629 5.88 36.77 -23.40
C ASN A 629 5.81 37.38 -22.00
N ARG A 630 5.13 36.68 -21.08
CA ARG A 630 4.75 37.25 -19.79
C ARG A 630 5.05 36.32 -18.63
N ALA A 631 5.41 36.89 -17.49
CA ALA A 631 5.41 36.14 -16.23
C ALA A 631 3.97 36.08 -15.71
N VAL A 632 3.55 34.92 -15.20
CA VAL A 632 2.17 34.72 -14.72
C VAL A 632 2.21 34.23 -13.28
N ALA A 633 1.24 34.67 -12.47
CA ALA A 633 1.01 34.12 -11.14
C ALA A 633 -0.48 34.08 -10.84
N GLY A 634 -0.92 33.07 -10.12
CA GLY A 634 -2.33 32.87 -9.87
C GLY A 634 -2.65 31.78 -8.87
N ILE A 635 -3.95 31.49 -8.77
CA ILE A 635 -4.51 30.45 -7.93
C ILE A 635 -5.52 29.62 -8.73
N ASN A 636 -5.61 28.33 -8.42
CA ASN A 636 -6.75 27.51 -8.81
C ASN A 636 -7.51 27.07 -7.56
N TYR A 637 -8.84 27.18 -7.61
CA TYR A 637 -9.73 26.80 -6.54
C TYR A 637 -10.87 25.93 -7.06
N ARG A 638 -11.16 24.82 -6.36
CA ARG A 638 -12.28 23.94 -6.70
C ARG A 638 -13.56 24.42 -6.01
N LEU A 639 -14.47 24.95 -6.82
CA LEU A 639 -15.82 25.38 -6.45
C LEU A 639 -16.77 24.16 -6.35
N PRO A 640 -17.95 24.34 -5.73
CA PRO A 640 -19.04 23.35 -5.81
C PRO A 640 -19.32 22.91 -7.26
N LEU A 641 -19.84 21.70 -7.41
CA LEU A 641 -20.04 21.02 -8.71
C LEU A 641 -18.74 20.64 -9.41
N MET A 642 -17.66 20.43 -8.65
CA MET A 642 -16.34 20.08 -9.16
C MET A 642 -15.82 21.06 -10.23
N LEU A 643 -16.23 22.32 -10.13
CA LEU A 643 -15.82 23.39 -11.05
C LEU A 643 -14.44 23.89 -10.65
N TRP A 644 -13.51 23.92 -11.59
CA TRP A 644 -12.22 24.55 -11.40
C TRP A 644 -12.33 26.03 -11.74
N ALA A 645 -11.99 26.90 -10.80
CA ALA A 645 -11.84 28.33 -11.02
C ALA A 645 -10.36 28.69 -11.00
N THR A 646 -9.92 29.44 -12.00
CA THR A 646 -8.57 29.96 -12.12
C THR A 646 -8.63 31.48 -12.05
N LEU A 647 -7.75 32.07 -11.25
CA LEU A 647 -7.52 33.51 -11.23
C LEU A 647 -6.03 33.75 -11.36
N SER A 648 -5.61 34.51 -12.36
CA SER A 648 -4.22 34.91 -12.55
C SER A 648 -4.07 36.36 -12.93
N VAL A 649 -2.87 36.87 -12.66
CA VAL A 649 -2.37 38.15 -13.15
C VAL A 649 -1.04 37.91 -13.84
N ASP A 650 -0.78 38.64 -14.92
CA ASP A 650 0.50 38.59 -15.61
C ASP A 650 1.36 39.85 -15.36
N SER A 651 2.57 39.85 -15.92
CA SER A 651 3.54 40.94 -15.77
C SER A 651 3.14 42.25 -16.45
N GLU A 652 2.16 42.22 -17.35
CA GLU A 652 1.62 43.41 -18.02
C GLU A 652 0.45 44.02 -17.22
N GLY A 653 -0.02 43.30 -16.20
CA GLY A 653 -1.11 43.70 -15.32
C GLY A 653 -2.46 43.16 -15.77
N ASP A 654 -2.49 42.29 -16.79
CA ASP A 654 -3.72 41.68 -17.25
C ASP A 654 -4.19 40.60 -16.30
N ALA A 655 -5.49 40.61 -16.04
CA ALA A 655 -6.16 39.65 -15.19
C ALA A 655 -6.88 38.62 -16.06
N ARG A 656 -6.72 37.34 -15.72
CA ARG A 656 -7.44 36.23 -16.35
C ARG A 656 -8.26 35.47 -15.32
N ILE A 657 -9.52 35.22 -15.67
CA ILE A 657 -10.45 34.41 -14.89
C ILE A 657 -10.91 33.24 -15.76
N GLY A 658 -10.69 32.02 -15.27
CA GLY A 658 -11.08 30.79 -15.95
C GLY A 658 -12.08 29.98 -15.14
N LEU A 659 -13.00 29.31 -15.81
CA LEU A 659 -13.85 28.26 -15.26
C LEU A 659 -13.79 27.02 -16.15
N ALA A 660 -13.50 25.87 -15.54
CA ALA A 660 -13.44 24.60 -16.24
C ALA A 660 -14.28 23.52 -15.55
N LYS A 661 -14.91 22.66 -16.35
CA LYS A 661 -15.66 21.49 -15.88
C LYS A 661 -15.37 20.29 -16.76
N ARG A 662 -15.31 19.12 -16.12
CA ARG A 662 -15.41 17.81 -16.78
C ARG A 662 -16.58 17.04 -16.19
N LEU A 663 -17.31 16.31 -17.03
CA LEU A 663 -18.44 15.49 -16.63
C LEU A 663 -18.38 14.14 -17.35
N GLN A 664 -18.43 13.04 -16.60
CA GLN A 664 -18.39 11.70 -17.16
C GLN A 664 -19.80 11.24 -17.56
N LEU A 665 -20.16 11.34 -18.85
CA LEU A 665 -21.51 11.00 -19.33
C LEU A 665 -21.77 9.49 -19.32
N THR A 666 -20.82 8.71 -19.82
CA THR A 666 -20.83 7.23 -19.77
C THR A 666 -19.48 6.75 -19.24
N PRO A 667 -19.28 5.47 -18.88
CA PRO A 667 -17.97 5.00 -18.42
C PRO A 667 -16.79 5.37 -19.35
N ARG A 668 -17.01 5.46 -20.67
CA ARG A 668 -15.96 5.78 -21.65
C ARG A 668 -16.01 7.19 -22.22
N LEU A 669 -17.16 7.86 -22.17
CA LEU A 669 -17.37 9.18 -22.76
C LEU A 669 -17.41 10.25 -21.67
N GLY A 670 -16.38 11.10 -21.66
CA GLY A 670 -16.35 12.34 -20.88
C GLY A 670 -16.63 13.54 -21.77
N VAL A 671 -17.30 14.54 -21.23
CA VAL A 671 -17.42 15.87 -21.85
C VAL A 671 -16.77 16.89 -20.93
N TRP A 672 -16.19 17.92 -21.51
CA TRP A 672 -15.51 18.95 -20.77
C TRP A 672 -15.68 20.30 -21.46
N GLY A 673 -15.50 21.37 -20.70
CA GLY A 673 -15.50 22.71 -21.24
C GLY A 673 -14.73 23.67 -20.34
N ARG A 674 -14.14 24.68 -20.95
CA ARG A 674 -13.39 25.76 -20.33
C ARG A 674 -13.87 27.08 -20.91
N ILE A 675 -14.07 28.06 -20.04
CA ILE A 675 -14.33 29.44 -20.43
C ILE A 675 -13.33 30.33 -19.69
N GLU A 676 -12.69 31.23 -20.41
CA GLU A 676 -11.72 32.16 -19.88
C GLU A 676 -12.11 33.58 -20.32
N TYR A 677 -11.94 34.53 -19.41
CA TYR A 677 -11.97 35.95 -19.71
C TYR A 677 -10.62 36.54 -19.33
N ASP A 678 -9.92 37.08 -20.32
CA ASP A 678 -8.64 37.77 -20.20
C ASP A 678 -8.88 39.27 -20.48
N THR A 679 -8.29 40.16 -19.70
CA THR A 679 -8.49 41.61 -19.89
C THR A 679 -7.89 42.15 -21.19
N ASN A 680 -6.95 41.42 -21.80
CA ASN A 680 -6.37 41.78 -23.09
C ASN A 680 -7.11 41.08 -24.25
N THR A 681 -7.22 39.75 -24.22
CA THR A 681 -7.76 38.95 -25.34
C THR A 681 -9.27 38.65 -25.24
N GLU A 682 -9.96 39.23 -24.25
CA GLU A 682 -11.37 39.05 -23.93
C GLU A 682 -11.78 37.58 -23.71
N TRP A 683 -12.90 37.13 -24.31
CA TRP A 683 -13.50 35.83 -24.07
C TRP A 683 -12.94 34.74 -24.96
N GLU A 684 -12.43 33.69 -24.34
CA GLU A 684 -12.05 32.44 -25.00
C GLU A 684 -12.84 31.29 -24.38
N TRP A 685 -13.28 30.33 -25.20
CA TRP A 685 -13.92 29.15 -24.67
C TRP A 685 -13.71 27.93 -25.55
N THR A 686 -13.65 26.79 -24.87
CA THR A 686 -13.50 25.49 -25.48
C THR A 686 -14.51 24.52 -24.89
N ALA A 687 -15.00 23.62 -25.73
CA ALA A 687 -15.88 22.53 -25.31
C ALA A 687 -15.56 21.28 -26.12
N GLY A 688 -15.39 20.15 -25.44
CA GLY A 688 -14.95 18.92 -26.06
C GLY A 688 -15.51 17.67 -25.43
N ALA A 689 -15.24 16.55 -26.09
CA ALA A 689 -15.60 15.22 -25.67
C ALA A 689 -14.47 14.23 -25.93
N ASP A 690 -14.17 13.40 -24.93
CA ASP A 690 -13.17 12.33 -25.01
C ASP A 690 -13.85 10.96 -24.91
N TYR A 691 -13.56 10.09 -25.86
CA TYR A 691 -13.95 8.67 -25.81
C TYR A 691 -12.73 7.78 -25.56
N THR A 692 -12.68 7.17 -24.37
CA THR A 692 -11.56 6.31 -23.95
C THR A 692 -11.54 4.99 -24.73
N LEU A 693 -10.47 4.78 -25.53
CA LEU A 693 -10.25 3.54 -26.27
C LEU A 693 -9.42 2.56 -25.44
N THR A 694 -8.23 3.01 -25.03
CA THR A 694 -7.23 2.25 -24.27
C THR A 694 -6.79 3.06 -23.04
N ARG A 695 -5.87 2.51 -22.24
CA ARG A 695 -5.28 3.23 -21.09
C ARG A 695 -4.48 4.49 -21.46
N SER A 696 -4.05 4.59 -22.71
CA SER A 696 -3.15 5.63 -23.20
C SER A 696 -3.71 6.39 -24.40
N THR A 697 -4.91 6.04 -24.89
CA THR A 697 -5.45 6.61 -26.13
C THR A 697 -6.95 6.86 -26.01
N SER A 698 -7.39 8.02 -26.45
CA SER A 698 -8.80 8.40 -26.60
C SER A 698 -9.04 9.01 -27.98
N LEU A 699 -10.24 8.83 -28.51
CA LEU A 699 -10.75 9.73 -29.54
C LEU A 699 -11.12 11.04 -28.84
N THR A 700 -10.79 12.17 -29.44
CA THR A 700 -11.18 13.48 -28.92
C THR A 700 -11.81 14.31 -30.03
N ALA A 701 -12.80 15.10 -29.68
CA ALA A 701 -13.41 16.10 -30.55
C ALA A 701 -13.69 17.34 -29.73
N GLN A 702 -13.31 18.51 -30.24
CA GLN A 702 -13.53 19.77 -29.55
C GLN A 702 -13.88 20.90 -30.50
N TYR A 703 -14.52 21.90 -29.94
CA TYR A 703 -14.67 23.22 -30.51
C TYR A 703 -13.82 24.19 -29.70
N HIS A 704 -13.03 25.00 -30.39
CA HIS A 704 -12.27 26.12 -29.87
C HIS A 704 -12.82 27.42 -30.45
N SER A 705 -13.05 28.45 -29.63
CA SER A 705 -13.62 29.72 -30.10
C SER A 705 -12.78 30.39 -31.20
N GLN A 706 -11.45 30.22 -31.15
CA GLN A 706 -10.50 30.72 -32.16
C GLN A 706 -10.33 29.76 -33.36
N TYR A 707 -10.06 28.47 -33.11
CA TYR A 707 -9.66 27.51 -34.15
C TYR A 707 -10.81 26.67 -34.73
N GLY A 708 -12.04 26.89 -34.29
CA GLY A 708 -13.23 26.18 -34.78
C GLY A 708 -13.33 24.74 -34.27
N ILE A 709 -13.95 23.86 -35.07
CA ILE A 709 -14.19 22.46 -34.69
C ILE A 709 -13.09 21.55 -35.24
N GLY A 710 -12.68 20.57 -34.44
CA GLY A 710 -11.94 19.44 -34.98
C GLY A 710 -11.98 18.20 -34.10
N ALA A 711 -11.34 17.17 -34.63
CA ALA A 711 -11.29 15.87 -33.99
C ALA A 711 -9.94 15.20 -34.23
N GLY A 712 -9.59 14.25 -33.37
CA GLY A 712 -8.35 13.51 -33.48
C GLY A 712 -8.13 12.54 -32.33
N LEU A 713 -6.88 12.41 -31.92
CA LEU A 713 -6.44 11.45 -30.91
C LEU A 713 -5.78 12.16 -29.74
N LEU A 714 -6.18 11.79 -28.53
CA LEU A 714 -5.53 12.16 -27.28
C LEU A 714 -4.68 10.98 -26.79
N PHE A 715 -3.39 11.22 -26.62
CA PHE A 715 -2.41 10.29 -26.08
C PHE A 715 -2.05 10.65 -24.65
N ARG A 716 -1.80 9.65 -23.80
CA ARG A 716 -1.31 9.82 -22.42
C ARG A 716 -0.10 8.91 -22.20
N PHE A 717 1.01 9.45 -21.73
CA PHE A 717 2.29 8.75 -21.62
C PHE A 717 3.02 9.02 -20.30
#